data_AF-A0A955JT59-F1
#
_entry.id   AF-A0A955JT59-F1
#
_cell.length_a   1.000
_cell.length_b   1.000
_cell.length_c   1.000
_cell.angle_alpha   90.00
_cell.angle_beta   90.00
_cell.angle_gamma   90.00
#
_symmetry.space_group_name_H-M   'P 1'
#
loop_
_entity.id
_entity.type
_entity.pdbx_description
1 polymer ?
#
loop_
_entity_poly.entity_id
_entity_poly.type
_entity_poly.pdbx_seq_one_letter_code
_entity_poly.pdbx_strand_id
1 'polypeptide(L)'
;MIKKLLALPLLVAFFTTIIVTPSQASAAAFDPARIIDDSVMTNKSTMTPAQIQTFLNSKVPTCDTNGTASAADFGRPDLTHAQYAALRGWQAPPYTCLRNFSENGKTSAQIIYDVAQQYSINPQVFLVLLQKESSLITDTWPLNWQYNSATGYGCPDSTPGVCDASYRGLTNQITWAAKLFRNVINQSPTWYSPYIKGNNFIQWSPIASCGGSTVNVQNWSTAALYDYTPYQPNQAALNAGYGIGDGCSAYGNRNFFLYFNDWFGAPIGPAYSAAFVSQTAFQTIEIGTKSKVSFTFKNTGRFAWGDNVSASGFNPVRLATGSPINRESSMYDASWLSQSRPVGIFTAVYESDGTTLSADQHVVNPDQIAKFEFTVNVPKGTVPGVYTENYVLIREGASDWAINGSMVWTRITAAPAYSASYVDQSYYPTIKQNDLAEAWVSYRNSGTKSWYDKNSAPENQNPVSLATAENVNRKSMFGQTWPGHNRPSILFSAVYEPDGVTLASNQHVVAPGQIGKFTFMLTVPIGASTGYYREHFRPIVEGSTSWDMGGQAWLGVNVASSTRTLSYHSQSPYPVISRGSQQQAYIMYKNTGNVNFYDDLSAKAGIYPLHLATSNQINRVSAFSTTGAWVSSKRAATTFSAVYEPDGVTLASNQHVVAPGQIGKFTFMLTVPIGASTGYYREHFRPIVESAPGNLWDLESEVWLGITVI
;
A
#
# COMPACT_ATOMS: atom_id res chain seq x y z
N MET A 1 36.40 22.10 11.65
CA MET A 1 35.29 23.04 11.90
C MET A 1 34.87 23.68 10.58
N ILE A 2 34.06 23.00 9.75
CA ILE A 2 33.40 23.58 8.56
C ILE A 2 32.06 22.85 8.42
N LYS A 3 30.95 23.49 8.80
CA LYS A 3 29.58 23.00 8.58
C LYS A 3 29.16 23.42 7.17
N LYS A 4 28.94 22.47 6.26
CA LYS A 4 28.25 22.71 4.98
C LYS A 4 26.74 22.63 5.22
N LEU A 5 26.03 23.76 5.10
CA LEU A 5 24.58 23.79 4.95
C LEU A 5 24.22 23.39 3.51
N LEU A 6 23.37 22.37 3.34
CA LEU A 6 22.67 22.11 2.08
C LEU A 6 21.46 23.05 1.98
N ALA A 7 21.42 23.84 0.91
CA ALA A 7 20.26 24.64 0.52
C ALA A 7 19.28 23.75 -0.29
N LEU A 8 18.02 23.71 0.13
CA LEU A 8 16.90 23.08 -0.58
C LEU A 8 16.35 24.07 -1.63
N PRO A 9 16.19 23.72 -2.91
CA PRO A 9 15.58 24.63 -3.88
C PRO A 9 14.07 24.66 -3.69
N LEU A 10 13.54 25.86 -3.44
CA LEU A 10 12.10 26.15 -3.38
C LEU A 10 11.53 26.12 -4.80
N LEU A 11 10.72 25.11 -5.13
CA LEU A 11 10.02 25.02 -6.41
C LEU A 11 8.84 26.01 -6.40
N VAL A 12 8.99 27.15 -7.08
CA VAL A 12 7.89 28.12 -7.26
C VAL A 12 6.99 27.61 -8.39
N ALA A 13 5.81 27.11 -8.03
CA ALA A 13 4.78 26.74 -9.00
C ALA A 13 4.16 28.01 -9.61
N PHE A 14 4.48 28.30 -10.87
CA PHE A 14 3.78 29.31 -11.66
C PHE A 14 2.38 28.80 -12.01
N PHE A 15 1.36 29.25 -11.26
CA PHE A 15 -0.03 29.12 -11.69
C PHE A 15 -0.30 30.20 -12.74
N THR A 16 -0.26 29.83 -14.03
CA THR A 16 -0.88 30.64 -15.09
C THR A 16 -2.39 30.61 -14.91
N THR A 17 -2.96 31.69 -14.39
CA THR A 17 -4.39 31.95 -14.39
C THR A 17 -4.84 32.21 -15.82
N ILE A 18 -5.53 31.23 -16.41
CA ILE A 18 -6.30 31.46 -17.64
C ILE A 18 -7.46 32.38 -17.25
N ILE A 19 -7.38 33.65 -17.67
CA ILE A 19 -8.50 34.58 -17.55
C ILE A 19 -9.52 34.17 -18.63
N VAL A 20 -10.47 33.32 -18.24
CA VAL A 20 -11.69 33.12 -19.02
C VAL A 20 -12.53 34.39 -18.81
N THR A 21 -12.62 35.25 -19.82
CA THR A 21 -13.60 36.33 -19.82
C THR A 21 -14.98 35.68 -19.86
N PRO A 22 -15.87 35.88 -18.86
CA PRO A 22 -17.21 35.34 -18.92
C PRO A 22 -17.93 36.01 -20.10
N SER A 23 -18.38 35.24 -21.10
CA SER A 23 -19.41 35.77 -22.00
C SER A 23 -20.70 35.83 -21.18
N GLN A 24 -21.46 36.92 -21.30
CA GLN A 24 -22.78 36.99 -20.69
C GLN A 24 -23.61 35.76 -21.10
N ALA A 25 -24.36 35.20 -20.16
CA ALA A 25 -25.31 34.14 -20.44
C ALA A 25 -26.28 34.60 -21.52
N SER A 26 -26.39 33.83 -22.60
CA SER A 26 -27.37 34.10 -23.65
C SER A 26 -28.69 33.43 -23.30
N ALA A 27 -29.77 34.22 -23.24
CA ALA A 27 -31.12 33.70 -23.08
C ALA A 27 -31.54 32.80 -24.27
N ALA A 28 -30.84 32.85 -25.41
CA ALA A 28 -31.09 31.97 -26.55
C ALA A 28 -30.83 30.49 -26.26
N ALA A 29 -30.05 30.16 -25.22
CA ALA A 29 -29.80 28.79 -24.78
C ALA A 29 -30.85 28.27 -23.79
N PHE A 30 -31.88 29.06 -23.48
CA PHE A 30 -32.98 28.64 -22.60
C PHE A 30 -33.83 27.56 -23.28
N ASP A 31 -33.93 26.40 -22.63
CA ASP A 31 -34.84 25.32 -23.04
C ASP A 31 -36.00 25.22 -22.03
N PRO A 32 -37.25 25.55 -22.42
CA PRO A 32 -38.39 25.44 -21.52
C PRO A 32 -38.65 24.01 -21.05
N ALA A 33 -38.20 22.99 -21.79
CA ALA A 33 -38.35 21.59 -21.43
C ALA A 33 -37.31 21.12 -20.40
N ARG A 34 -36.21 21.85 -20.21
CA ARG A 34 -35.06 21.44 -19.40
C ARG A 34 -34.26 22.63 -18.86
N ILE A 35 -34.85 23.36 -17.90
CA ILE A 35 -34.26 24.57 -17.32
C ILE A 35 -33.05 24.26 -16.44
N ILE A 36 -33.12 23.17 -15.66
CA ILE A 36 -32.04 22.68 -14.80
C ILE A 36 -32.09 21.15 -14.74
N ASP A 37 -30.92 20.50 -14.65
CA ASP A 37 -30.83 19.04 -14.47
C ASP A 37 -31.03 18.61 -13.02
N ASP A 38 -31.62 17.43 -12.82
CA ASP A 38 -31.77 16.82 -11.49
C ASP A 38 -30.42 16.68 -10.77
N SER A 39 -29.37 16.30 -11.49
CA SER A 39 -28.01 16.19 -10.95
C SER A 39 -27.38 17.53 -10.56
N VAL A 40 -27.84 18.65 -11.12
CA VAL A 40 -27.38 20.00 -10.75
C VAL A 40 -28.24 20.57 -9.62
N MET A 41 -29.56 20.42 -9.70
CA MET A 41 -30.52 20.91 -8.71
C MET A 41 -30.33 20.24 -7.34
N THR A 42 -30.02 18.94 -7.33
CA THR A 42 -29.91 18.15 -6.09
C THR A 42 -28.47 18.03 -5.54
N ASN A 43 -27.50 18.67 -6.20
CA ASN A 43 -26.11 18.63 -5.76
C ASN A 43 -25.87 19.57 -4.57
N LYS A 44 -26.16 19.08 -3.37
CA LYS A 44 -26.00 19.84 -2.12
C LYS A 44 -24.56 20.18 -1.74
N SER A 45 -23.55 19.57 -2.38
CA SER A 45 -22.13 19.74 -2.02
C SER A 45 -21.39 20.80 -2.84
N THR A 46 -22.09 21.57 -3.67
CA THR A 46 -21.46 22.58 -4.56
C THR A 46 -20.80 23.74 -3.82
N MET A 47 -21.25 24.08 -2.61
CA MET A 47 -20.68 25.18 -1.81
C MET A 47 -20.68 24.87 -0.31
N THR A 48 -19.56 25.20 0.33
CA THR A 48 -19.41 25.28 1.80
C THR A 48 -19.92 26.62 2.34
N PRO A 49 -20.20 26.76 3.65
CA PRO A 49 -20.57 28.05 4.24
C PRO A 49 -19.58 29.18 3.92
N ALA A 50 -18.28 28.88 3.93
CA ALA A 50 -17.24 29.85 3.60
C ALA A 50 -17.30 30.31 2.13
N GLN A 51 -17.56 29.39 1.19
CA GLN A 51 -17.72 29.73 -0.23
C GLN A 51 -19.00 30.56 -0.46
N ILE A 52 -20.09 30.24 0.23
CA ILE A 52 -21.34 31.03 0.17
C ILE A 52 -21.06 32.44 0.71
N GLN A 53 -20.41 32.55 1.86
CA GLN A 53 -20.07 33.86 2.43
C GLN A 53 -19.17 34.68 1.50
N THR A 54 -18.18 34.04 0.86
CA THR A 54 -17.30 34.67 -0.12
C THR A 54 -18.08 35.19 -1.32
N PHE A 55 -19.04 34.41 -1.81
CA PHE A 55 -19.94 34.82 -2.90
C PHE A 55 -20.80 36.03 -2.50
N LEU A 56 -21.43 36.01 -1.31
CA LEU A 56 -22.22 37.16 -0.83
C LEU A 56 -21.36 38.43 -0.69
N ASN A 57 -20.12 38.28 -0.20
CA ASN A 57 -19.18 39.38 -0.08
C ASN A 57 -18.78 39.96 -1.45
N SER A 58 -18.68 39.14 -2.50
CA SER A 58 -18.31 39.60 -3.83
C SER A 58 -19.43 40.34 -4.56
N LYS A 59 -20.70 40.01 -4.26
CA LYS A 59 -21.87 40.68 -4.84
C LYS A 59 -22.15 42.04 -4.23
N VAL A 60 -21.88 42.22 -2.93
CA VAL A 60 -22.03 43.50 -2.23
C VAL A 60 -20.76 43.81 -1.44
N PRO A 61 -19.70 44.34 -2.08
CA PRO A 61 -18.44 44.65 -1.39
C PRO A 61 -18.59 45.71 -0.29
N THR A 62 -19.54 46.63 -0.44
CA THR A 62 -19.83 47.71 0.50
C THR A 62 -21.33 47.76 0.77
N CYS A 63 -21.73 47.76 2.05
CA CYS A 63 -23.12 47.92 2.47
C CYS A 63 -23.39 49.40 2.78
N ASP A 64 -24.50 49.95 2.32
CA ASP A 64 -24.96 51.29 2.70
C ASP A 64 -25.70 51.24 4.03
N THR A 65 -24.99 50.81 5.08
CA THR A 65 -25.55 50.54 6.41
C THR A 65 -26.26 51.75 7.01
N ASN A 66 -25.75 52.96 6.76
CA ASN A 66 -26.34 54.18 7.30
C ASN A 66 -27.32 54.87 6.33
N GLY A 67 -27.58 54.28 5.16
CA GLY A 67 -28.47 54.84 4.15
C GLY A 67 -27.98 56.17 3.58
N THR A 68 -26.67 56.34 3.45
CA THR A 68 -26.01 57.58 3.02
C THR A 68 -25.85 57.68 1.50
N ALA A 69 -26.02 56.58 0.77
CA ALA A 69 -25.98 56.60 -0.68
C ALA A 69 -27.23 57.27 -1.26
N SER A 70 -27.12 57.75 -2.49
CA SER A 70 -28.18 58.44 -3.22
C SER A 70 -29.33 57.49 -3.60
N ALA A 71 -30.58 57.87 -3.32
CA ALA A 71 -31.80 57.15 -3.72
C ALA A 71 -32.16 57.32 -5.22
N ALA A 72 -31.13 57.30 -6.08
CA ALA A 72 -31.28 57.49 -7.53
C ALA A 72 -32.01 56.31 -8.19
N ASP A 73 -31.86 55.11 -7.63
CA ASP A 73 -32.61 53.88 -7.95
C ASP A 73 -34.13 54.05 -7.79
N PHE A 74 -34.57 54.96 -6.90
CA PHE A 74 -35.96 55.37 -6.74
C PHE A 74 -36.32 56.67 -7.46
N GLY A 75 -35.46 57.15 -8.37
CA GLY A 75 -35.66 58.40 -9.10
C GLY A 75 -35.57 59.66 -8.22
N ARG A 76 -34.96 59.55 -7.03
CA ARG A 76 -34.80 60.65 -6.05
C ARG A 76 -33.33 60.86 -5.70
N PRO A 77 -32.48 61.24 -6.67
CA PRO A 77 -31.06 61.48 -6.43
C PRO A 77 -30.80 62.66 -5.49
N ASP A 78 -31.82 63.48 -5.22
CA ASP A 78 -31.79 64.58 -4.26
C ASP A 78 -31.84 64.12 -2.80
N LEU A 79 -32.13 62.84 -2.55
CA LEU A 79 -32.24 62.25 -1.21
C LEU A 79 -31.24 61.13 -1.03
N THR A 80 -30.81 60.95 0.22
CA THR A 80 -30.16 59.71 0.67
C THR A 80 -31.19 58.60 0.87
N HIS A 81 -30.78 57.33 0.83
CA HIS A 81 -31.67 56.19 1.11
C HIS A 81 -32.38 56.32 2.47
N ALA A 82 -31.69 56.77 3.52
CA ALA A 82 -32.30 56.98 4.84
C ALA A 82 -33.39 58.06 4.83
N GLN A 83 -33.15 59.17 4.12
CA GLN A 83 -34.15 60.23 3.96
C GLN A 83 -35.35 59.76 3.15
N TYR A 84 -35.10 59.03 2.06
CA TYR A 84 -36.15 58.47 1.23
C TYR A 84 -36.98 57.43 2.01
N ALA A 85 -36.34 56.54 2.76
CA ALA A 85 -37.02 55.57 3.62
C ALA A 85 -37.93 56.26 4.65
N ALA A 86 -37.45 57.33 5.30
CA ALA A 86 -38.25 58.10 6.25
C ALA A 86 -39.50 58.72 5.58
N LEU A 87 -39.38 59.28 4.37
CA LEU A 87 -40.52 59.81 3.61
C LEU A 87 -41.55 58.73 3.26
N ARG A 88 -41.11 57.49 3.06
CA ARG A 88 -41.97 56.34 2.74
C ARG A 88 -42.52 55.63 3.99
N GLY A 89 -42.14 56.06 5.19
CA GLY A 89 -42.47 55.36 6.44
C GLY A 89 -41.81 53.99 6.56
N TRP A 90 -40.69 53.77 5.87
CA TRP A 90 -39.92 52.54 5.94
C TRP A 90 -38.96 52.55 7.14
N GLN A 91 -38.31 51.41 7.39
CA GLN A 91 -37.35 51.26 8.48
C GLN A 91 -36.20 52.28 8.36
N ALA A 92 -35.87 52.91 9.49
CA ALA A 92 -34.67 53.74 9.64
C ALA A 92 -33.40 52.88 9.75
N PRO A 93 -32.22 53.40 9.36
CA PRO A 93 -30.95 52.69 9.52
C PRO A 93 -30.68 52.27 10.99
N PRO A 94 -29.85 51.24 11.25
CA PRO A 94 -28.93 50.62 10.30
C PRO A 94 -29.57 49.57 9.37
N TYR A 95 -29.28 49.66 8.07
CA TYR A 95 -29.58 48.61 7.09
C TYR A 95 -28.52 47.50 7.14
N THR A 96 -28.95 46.26 7.09
CA THR A 96 -28.04 45.10 7.17
C THR A 96 -28.11 44.34 5.86
N CYS A 97 -27.05 44.38 5.05
CA CYS A 97 -26.97 43.60 3.82
C CYS A 97 -26.97 42.09 4.10
N LEU A 98 -27.44 41.27 3.14
CA LEU A 98 -27.51 39.82 3.28
C LEU A 98 -26.17 39.18 3.70
N ARG A 99 -25.04 39.70 3.21
CA ARG A 99 -23.70 39.22 3.60
C ARG A 99 -23.38 39.38 5.09
N ASN A 100 -24.02 40.32 5.78
CA ASN A 100 -23.82 40.62 7.20
C ASN A 100 -25.03 40.19 8.05
N PHE A 101 -26.08 39.67 7.42
CA PHE A 101 -27.32 39.33 8.12
C PHE A 101 -27.15 38.03 8.93
N SER A 102 -27.78 38.01 10.10
CA SER A 102 -27.84 36.84 10.97
C SER A 102 -29.22 36.70 11.58
N GLU A 103 -29.71 35.46 11.64
CA GLU A 103 -30.99 35.09 12.25
C GLU A 103 -30.76 33.86 13.13
N ASN A 104 -31.26 33.91 14.37
CA ASN A 104 -31.12 32.82 15.35
C ASN A 104 -29.67 32.32 15.55
N GLY A 105 -28.71 33.25 15.59
CA GLY A 105 -27.28 32.94 15.79
C GLY A 105 -26.57 32.35 14.57
N LYS A 106 -27.23 32.27 13.41
CA LYS A 106 -26.64 31.78 12.15
C LYS A 106 -26.52 32.91 11.15
N THR A 107 -25.40 32.97 10.42
CA THR A 107 -25.24 33.89 9.28
C THR A 107 -26.12 33.44 8.11
N SER A 108 -26.47 34.35 7.21
CA SER A 108 -27.18 33.98 5.97
C SER A 108 -26.49 32.87 5.18
N ALA A 109 -25.14 32.87 5.14
CA ALA A 109 -24.38 31.81 4.50
C ALA A 109 -24.59 30.44 5.17
N GLN A 110 -24.63 30.40 6.50
CA GLN A 110 -24.90 29.18 7.25
C GLN A 110 -26.35 28.72 7.08
N ILE A 111 -27.32 29.63 7.07
CA ILE A 111 -28.73 29.34 6.85
C ILE A 111 -28.93 28.66 5.47
N ILE A 112 -28.37 29.26 4.41
CA ILE A 112 -28.44 28.71 3.06
C ILE A 112 -27.82 27.30 3.01
N TYR A 113 -26.64 27.12 3.63
CA TYR A 113 -25.98 25.82 3.68
C TYR A 113 -26.81 24.76 4.42
N ASP A 114 -27.33 25.10 5.60
CA ASP A 114 -28.07 24.16 6.45
C ASP A 114 -29.33 23.66 5.74
N VAL A 115 -30.10 24.57 5.13
CA VAL A 115 -31.32 24.21 4.38
C VAL A 115 -30.96 23.38 3.15
N ALA A 116 -29.89 23.73 2.43
CA ALA A 116 -29.37 22.95 1.32
C ALA A 116 -29.01 21.52 1.73
N GLN A 117 -28.34 21.32 2.86
CA GLN A 117 -28.03 19.99 3.36
C GLN A 117 -29.28 19.22 3.75
N GLN A 118 -30.21 19.87 4.47
CA GLN A 118 -31.44 19.27 4.97
C GLN A 118 -32.32 18.74 3.84
N TYR A 119 -32.53 19.54 2.79
CA TYR A 119 -33.40 19.18 1.67
C TYR A 119 -32.62 18.65 0.46
N SER A 120 -31.31 18.47 0.58
CA SER A 120 -30.42 18.02 -0.49
C SER A 120 -30.58 18.84 -1.78
N ILE A 121 -30.70 20.16 -1.67
CA ILE A 121 -30.80 21.08 -2.81
C ILE A 121 -29.48 21.82 -2.94
N ASN A 122 -29.07 22.11 -4.17
CA ASN A 122 -27.85 22.87 -4.45
C ASN A 122 -27.91 24.29 -3.84
N PRO A 123 -26.97 24.68 -2.95
CA PRO A 123 -26.88 26.03 -2.39
C PRO A 123 -26.94 27.18 -3.42
N GLN A 124 -26.41 26.96 -4.62
CA GLN A 124 -26.41 27.93 -5.73
C GLN A 124 -27.83 28.26 -6.21
N VAL A 125 -28.75 27.30 -6.14
CA VAL A 125 -30.18 27.48 -6.48
C VAL A 125 -30.80 28.50 -5.54
N PHE A 126 -30.52 28.44 -4.23
CA PHE A 126 -31.04 29.40 -3.27
C PHE A 126 -30.45 30.80 -3.47
N LEU A 127 -29.17 30.90 -3.79
CA LEU A 127 -28.55 32.19 -4.12
C LEU A 127 -29.23 32.84 -5.33
N VAL A 128 -29.47 32.07 -6.39
CA VAL A 128 -30.19 32.55 -7.58
C VAL A 128 -31.64 32.92 -7.23
N LEU A 129 -32.31 32.12 -6.41
CA LEU A 129 -33.69 32.38 -6.03
C LEU A 129 -33.83 33.67 -5.22
N LEU A 130 -32.96 33.90 -4.22
CA LEU A 130 -32.94 35.13 -3.42
C LEU A 130 -32.73 36.39 -4.29
N GLN A 131 -31.92 36.28 -5.35
CA GLN A 131 -31.78 37.36 -6.31
C GLN A 131 -33.01 37.56 -7.16
N LYS A 132 -33.52 36.47 -7.74
CA LYS A 132 -34.65 36.51 -8.66
C LYS A 132 -35.90 37.09 -8.01
N GLU A 133 -36.16 36.74 -6.75
CA GLU A 133 -37.44 37.02 -6.10
C GLU A 133 -37.46 38.35 -5.34
N SER A 134 -36.31 38.78 -4.79
CA SER A 134 -36.26 40.00 -3.96
C SER A 134 -35.04 40.89 -4.23
N SER A 135 -34.23 40.58 -5.24
CA SER A 135 -32.94 41.25 -5.54
C SER A 135 -31.97 41.29 -4.35
N LEU A 136 -32.18 40.46 -3.34
CA LEU A 136 -31.55 40.56 -2.02
C LEU A 136 -30.05 40.25 -2.03
N ILE A 137 -29.56 39.52 -3.04
CA ILE A 137 -28.14 39.18 -3.15
C ILE A 137 -27.30 40.40 -3.51
N THR A 138 -27.83 41.31 -4.33
CA THR A 138 -27.12 42.51 -4.82
C THR A 138 -27.53 43.81 -4.13
N ASP A 139 -28.53 43.76 -3.24
CA ASP A 139 -29.02 44.94 -2.55
C ASP A 139 -28.02 45.46 -1.50
N THR A 140 -27.75 46.77 -1.55
CA THR A 140 -26.80 47.46 -0.65
C THR A 140 -27.49 48.08 0.57
N TRP A 141 -28.82 48.11 0.63
CA TRP A 141 -29.59 48.67 1.73
C TRP A 141 -30.95 47.97 1.93
N PRO A 142 -30.98 46.63 2.04
CA PRO A 142 -32.23 45.89 2.03
C PRO A 142 -33.14 46.22 3.20
N LEU A 143 -34.45 46.24 2.92
CA LEU A 143 -35.51 46.53 3.88
C LEU A 143 -36.01 45.24 4.56
N ASN A 144 -36.58 45.37 5.77
CA ASN A 144 -37.13 44.24 6.53
C ASN A 144 -38.10 43.34 5.73
N TRP A 145 -38.88 43.90 4.81
CA TRP A 145 -39.82 43.10 4.01
C TRP A 145 -39.10 42.11 3.08
N GLN A 146 -37.92 42.45 2.56
CA GLN A 146 -37.14 41.53 1.73
C GLN A 146 -36.69 40.31 2.51
N TYR A 147 -36.34 40.44 3.79
CA TYR A 147 -36.03 39.26 4.64
C TYR A 147 -37.26 38.44 4.98
N ASN A 148 -38.41 39.09 5.15
CA ASN A 148 -39.67 38.42 5.46
C ASN A 148 -40.27 37.67 4.26
N SER A 149 -39.89 38.04 3.03
CA SER A 149 -40.43 37.49 1.78
C SER A 149 -39.31 37.16 0.78
N ALA A 150 -38.15 36.72 1.28
CA ALA A 150 -36.88 36.66 0.55
C ALA A 150 -36.91 35.82 -0.73
N THR A 151 -37.72 34.75 -0.73
CA THR A 151 -37.89 33.86 -1.88
C THR A 151 -39.28 34.01 -2.52
N GLY A 152 -40.09 34.97 -2.07
CA GLY A 152 -41.47 35.15 -2.55
C GLY A 152 -42.43 34.04 -2.12
N TYR A 153 -42.01 33.09 -1.28
CA TYR A 153 -42.87 31.98 -0.86
C TYR A 153 -44.03 32.49 0.02
N GLY A 154 -45.26 32.15 -0.37
CA GLY A 154 -46.47 32.60 0.33
C GLY A 154 -46.91 34.03 -0.03
N CYS A 155 -46.41 34.59 -1.14
CA CYS A 155 -46.81 35.88 -1.68
C CYS A 155 -47.60 35.68 -3.00
N PRO A 156 -48.94 35.57 -2.98
CA PRO A 156 -49.71 35.34 -4.20
C PRO A 156 -49.72 36.57 -5.13
N ASP A 157 -49.51 36.34 -6.44
CA ASP A 157 -49.58 37.37 -7.48
C ASP A 157 -50.95 38.05 -7.56
N SER A 158 -52.01 37.36 -7.13
CA SER A 158 -53.38 37.88 -7.10
C SER A 158 -53.63 38.96 -6.05
N THR A 159 -52.70 39.17 -5.11
CA THR A 159 -52.77 40.25 -4.11
C THR A 159 -51.37 40.86 -3.90
N PRO A 160 -50.89 41.67 -4.86
CA PRO A 160 -49.54 42.22 -4.83
C PRO A 160 -49.24 42.95 -3.51
N GLY A 161 -48.13 42.58 -2.87
CA GLY A 161 -47.69 43.19 -1.60
C GLY A 161 -48.28 42.56 -0.34
N VAL A 162 -49.14 41.54 -0.44
CA VAL A 162 -49.65 40.78 0.71
C VAL A 162 -49.03 39.38 0.71
N CYS A 163 -48.21 39.09 1.72
CA CYS A 163 -47.61 37.76 1.93
C CYS A 163 -48.12 37.15 3.25
N ASP A 164 -48.33 35.84 3.25
CA ASP A 164 -48.76 35.10 4.43
C ASP A 164 -47.68 35.17 5.54
N ALA A 165 -48.11 35.63 6.72
CA ALA A 165 -47.23 35.85 7.87
C ALA A 165 -46.57 34.56 8.39
N SER A 166 -47.15 33.40 8.12
CA SER A 166 -46.67 32.08 8.54
C SER A 166 -45.32 31.70 7.90
N TYR A 167 -44.96 32.36 6.79
CA TYR A 167 -43.74 32.09 6.04
C TYR A 167 -42.64 33.15 6.25
N ARG A 168 -42.84 34.11 7.14
CA ARG A 168 -41.86 35.19 7.36
C ARG A 168 -40.54 34.68 7.95
N GLY A 169 -39.46 35.40 7.62
CA GLY A 169 -38.09 35.15 8.08
C GLY A 169 -37.22 34.48 7.01
N LEU A 170 -35.93 34.83 6.98
CA LEU A 170 -35.02 34.38 5.92
C LEU A 170 -34.90 32.86 5.91
N THR A 171 -34.69 32.25 7.08
CA THR A 171 -34.59 30.80 7.24
C THR A 171 -35.87 30.11 6.78
N ASN A 172 -37.02 30.67 7.14
CA ASN A 172 -38.32 30.08 6.84
C ASN A 172 -38.63 30.14 5.33
N GLN A 173 -38.39 31.29 4.69
CA GLN A 173 -38.52 31.49 3.24
C GLN A 173 -37.67 30.51 2.43
N ILE A 174 -36.40 30.33 2.80
CA ILE A 174 -35.50 29.37 2.13
C ILE A 174 -35.94 27.93 2.41
N THR A 175 -36.36 27.63 3.64
CA THR A 175 -36.85 26.29 4.05
C THR A 175 -38.07 25.87 3.24
N TRP A 176 -39.07 26.73 3.09
CA TRP A 176 -40.28 26.39 2.34
C TRP A 176 -40.03 26.31 0.83
N ALA A 177 -39.13 27.13 0.29
CA ALA A 177 -38.69 26.97 -1.08
C ALA A 177 -38.01 25.61 -1.31
N ALA A 178 -37.09 25.24 -0.42
CA ALA A 178 -36.41 23.94 -0.45
C ALA A 178 -37.39 22.77 -0.31
N LYS A 179 -38.38 22.91 0.58
CA LYS A 179 -39.43 21.92 0.81
C LYS A 179 -40.27 21.72 -0.44
N LEU A 180 -40.68 22.78 -1.13
CA LEU A 180 -41.39 22.68 -2.41
C LEU A 180 -40.54 21.90 -3.42
N PHE A 181 -39.31 22.37 -3.70
CA PHE A 181 -38.45 21.74 -4.69
C PHE A 181 -38.24 20.25 -4.40
N ARG A 182 -37.92 19.91 -3.15
CA ARG A 182 -37.68 18.52 -2.75
C ARG A 182 -38.94 17.66 -2.87
N ASN A 183 -40.12 18.16 -2.48
CA ASN A 183 -41.35 17.36 -2.57
C ASN A 183 -41.73 17.07 -4.04
N VAL A 184 -41.58 18.04 -4.93
CA VAL A 184 -41.84 17.84 -6.37
C VAL A 184 -40.84 16.86 -6.98
N ILE A 185 -39.54 17.04 -6.70
CA ILE A 185 -38.47 16.15 -7.19
C ILE A 185 -38.68 14.71 -6.71
N ASN A 186 -39.08 14.53 -5.46
CA ASN A 186 -39.33 13.20 -4.87
C ASN A 186 -40.71 12.63 -5.24
N GLN A 187 -41.55 13.35 -5.98
CA GLN A 187 -42.92 12.94 -6.31
C GLN A 187 -43.72 12.58 -5.05
N SER A 188 -43.61 13.43 -4.03
CA SER A 188 -44.24 13.18 -2.73
C SER A 188 -45.75 13.05 -2.88
N PRO A 189 -46.38 11.95 -2.44
CA PRO A 189 -47.82 11.73 -2.64
C PRO A 189 -48.70 12.70 -1.85
N THR A 190 -48.13 13.41 -0.88
CA THR A 190 -48.83 14.39 -0.04
C THR A 190 -48.62 15.83 -0.49
N TRP A 191 -47.86 16.06 -1.57
CA TRP A 191 -47.63 17.39 -2.12
C TRP A 191 -48.35 17.55 -3.46
N TYR A 192 -49.20 18.55 -3.57
CA TYR A 192 -49.85 18.88 -4.84
C TYR A 192 -48.86 19.61 -5.75
N SER A 193 -48.75 19.15 -7.00
CA SER A 193 -47.87 19.72 -8.02
C SER A 193 -48.65 19.86 -9.34
N PRO A 194 -48.90 21.08 -9.84
CA PRO A 194 -49.59 21.30 -11.12
C PRO A 194 -48.75 20.92 -12.34
N TYR A 195 -47.43 20.83 -12.22
CA TYR A 195 -46.53 20.46 -13.32
C TYR A 195 -45.82 19.14 -13.07
N ILE A 196 -45.81 18.26 -14.08
CA ILE A 196 -45.18 16.94 -13.98
C ILE A 196 -44.11 16.75 -15.04
N LYS A 197 -43.30 15.68 -14.93
CA LYS A 197 -42.49 15.22 -16.06
C LYS A 197 -43.43 14.76 -17.20
N GLY A 198 -43.22 15.28 -18.41
CA GLY A 198 -44.06 15.03 -19.58
C GLY A 198 -44.69 16.30 -20.16
N ASN A 199 -45.77 16.14 -20.93
CA ASN A 199 -46.45 17.25 -21.60
C ASN A 199 -47.26 18.09 -20.62
N ASN A 200 -46.92 19.38 -20.51
CA ASN A 200 -47.65 20.36 -19.70
C ASN A 200 -47.96 21.60 -20.56
N PHE A 201 -49.16 22.16 -20.44
CA PHE A 201 -49.45 23.47 -21.02
C PHE A 201 -48.95 24.57 -20.09
N ILE A 202 -48.01 25.39 -20.56
CA ILE A 202 -47.36 26.43 -19.75
C ILE A 202 -47.61 27.78 -20.40
N GLN A 203 -48.18 28.71 -19.65
CA GLN A 203 -48.52 30.05 -20.13
C GLN A 203 -47.26 30.92 -20.25
N TRP A 204 -47.30 31.89 -21.18
CA TRP A 204 -46.22 32.89 -21.29
C TRP A 204 -46.35 34.03 -20.26
N SER A 205 -47.54 34.23 -19.71
CA SER A 205 -47.88 35.33 -18.81
C SER A 205 -49.09 34.97 -17.94
N PRO A 206 -49.25 35.59 -16.76
CA PRO A 206 -50.50 35.54 -15.99
C PRO A 206 -51.70 36.09 -16.77
N ILE A 207 -51.47 36.91 -17.81
CA ILE A 207 -52.51 37.42 -18.69
C ILE A 207 -52.93 36.29 -19.65
N ALA A 208 -54.09 35.70 -19.41
CA ALA A 208 -54.56 34.54 -20.17
C ALA A 208 -54.62 34.75 -21.70
N SER A 209 -54.90 35.97 -22.17
CA SER A 209 -54.94 36.30 -23.60
C SER A 209 -53.57 36.26 -24.29
N CYS A 210 -52.48 36.22 -23.53
CA CYS A 210 -51.14 36.03 -24.08
C CYS A 210 -50.92 34.60 -24.60
N GLY A 211 -51.69 33.62 -24.11
CA GLY A 211 -51.58 32.21 -24.50
C GLY A 211 -50.48 31.45 -23.78
N GLY A 212 -50.12 30.29 -24.35
CA GLY A 212 -49.05 29.41 -23.89
C GLY A 212 -48.72 28.35 -24.93
N SER A 213 -47.81 27.45 -24.59
CA SER A 213 -47.51 26.27 -25.41
C SER A 213 -47.43 25.00 -24.55
N THR A 214 -47.60 23.85 -25.19
CA THR A 214 -47.34 22.56 -24.56
C THR A 214 -45.84 22.28 -24.58
N VAL A 215 -45.26 22.12 -23.40
CA VAL A 215 -43.85 21.82 -23.17
C VAL A 215 -43.72 20.39 -22.65
N ASN A 216 -42.86 19.60 -23.29
CA ASN A 216 -42.52 18.25 -22.80
C ASN A 216 -41.40 18.34 -21.75
N VAL A 217 -41.76 18.61 -20.50
CA VAL A 217 -40.84 18.74 -19.36
C VAL A 217 -40.07 17.44 -19.15
N GLN A 218 -38.73 17.51 -19.21
CA GLN A 218 -37.87 16.32 -19.30
C GLN A 218 -37.44 15.73 -17.95
N ASN A 219 -37.49 16.51 -16.87
CA ASN A 219 -37.05 16.11 -15.54
C ASN A 219 -37.87 16.77 -14.43
N TRP A 220 -37.77 16.24 -13.21
CA TRP A 220 -38.60 16.72 -12.09
C TRP A 220 -38.09 18.03 -11.50
N SER A 221 -36.81 18.38 -11.64
CA SER A 221 -36.30 19.67 -11.20
C SER A 221 -36.82 20.83 -12.04
N THR A 222 -37.00 20.62 -13.35
CA THR A 222 -37.65 21.59 -14.24
C THR A 222 -39.14 21.72 -13.91
N ALA A 223 -39.83 20.61 -13.63
CA ALA A 223 -41.21 20.66 -13.13
C ALA A 223 -41.31 21.47 -11.82
N ALA A 224 -40.36 21.26 -10.89
CA ALA A 224 -40.30 21.99 -9.64
C ALA A 224 -40.07 23.50 -9.80
N LEU A 225 -39.33 23.94 -10.84
CA LEU A 225 -39.19 25.37 -11.17
C LEU A 225 -40.50 25.96 -11.72
N TYR A 226 -41.26 25.22 -12.52
CA TYR A 226 -42.58 25.66 -12.97
C TYR A 226 -43.60 25.70 -11.84
N ASP A 227 -43.56 24.74 -10.91
CA ASP A 227 -44.35 24.78 -9.68
C ASP A 227 -44.05 26.03 -8.84
N TYR A 228 -42.79 26.46 -8.82
CA TYR A 228 -42.39 27.68 -8.12
C TYR A 228 -42.75 28.95 -8.89
N THR A 229 -42.71 28.89 -10.22
CA THR A 229 -42.91 30.04 -11.10
C THR A 229 -43.62 29.59 -12.38
N PRO A 230 -44.95 29.68 -12.45
CA PRO A 230 -45.79 28.96 -13.41
C PRO A 230 -45.84 29.59 -14.83
N TYR A 231 -44.73 30.17 -15.29
CA TYR A 231 -44.65 30.84 -16.59
C TYR A 231 -43.32 30.55 -17.31
N GLN A 232 -43.41 30.32 -18.62
CA GLN A 232 -42.26 30.27 -19.52
C GLN A 232 -42.06 31.62 -20.22
N PRO A 233 -40.82 32.06 -20.50
CA PRO A 233 -40.60 33.28 -21.26
C PRO A 233 -41.12 33.16 -22.70
N ASN A 234 -41.73 34.22 -23.23
CA ASN A 234 -42.00 34.33 -24.66
C ASN A 234 -40.74 34.79 -25.43
N GLN A 235 -40.81 34.79 -26.76
CA GLN A 235 -39.66 35.17 -27.59
C GLN A 235 -39.17 36.61 -27.31
N ALA A 236 -40.08 37.55 -27.03
CA ALA A 236 -39.70 38.92 -26.66
C ALA A 236 -38.88 38.96 -25.36
N ALA A 237 -39.28 38.19 -24.34
CA ALA A 237 -38.54 38.08 -23.09
C ALA A 237 -37.15 37.47 -23.29
N LEU A 238 -37.02 36.45 -24.15
CA LEU A 238 -35.73 35.83 -24.48
C LEU A 238 -34.81 36.80 -25.23
N ASN A 239 -35.34 37.52 -26.23
CA ASN A 239 -34.57 38.51 -26.99
C ASN A 239 -34.07 39.66 -26.11
N ALA A 240 -34.82 40.02 -25.07
CA ALA A 240 -34.45 41.11 -24.16
C ALA A 240 -33.30 40.76 -23.19
N GLY A 241 -32.95 39.48 -23.01
CA GLY A 241 -31.96 39.07 -22.00
C GLY A 241 -32.37 39.48 -20.59
N TYR A 242 -31.61 40.37 -19.94
CA TYR A 242 -31.99 40.97 -18.64
C TYR A 242 -32.98 42.13 -18.76
N GLY A 243 -33.27 42.60 -19.97
CA GLY A 243 -34.19 43.71 -20.24
C GLY A 243 -35.68 43.35 -20.15
N ILE A 244 -36.49 44.34 -20.48
CA ILE A 244 -37.96 44.28 -20.52
C ILE A 244 -38.40 43.83 -21.92
N GLY A 245 -39.29 42.84 -21.97
CA GLY A 245 -39.93 42.37 -23.20
C GLY A 245 -41.24 43.10 -23.50
N ASP A 246 -42.23 42.39 -24.05
CA ASP A 246 -43.56 42.93 -24.34
C ASP A 246 -44.56 42.69 -23.19
N GLY A 247 -45.83 43.09 -23.38
CA GLY A 247 -46.88 42.90 -22.37
C GLY A 247 -47.22 41.45 -22.04
N CYS A 248 -46.69 40.49 -22.80
CA CYS A 248 -46.86 39.05 -22.60
C CYS A 248 -45.59 38.35 -22.08
N SER A 249 -44.56 39.11 -21.74
CA SER A 249 -43.30 38.58 -21.25
C SER A 249 -43.33 38.25 -19.76
N ALA A 250 -43.07 36.99 -19.41
CA ALA A 250 -42.68 36.56 -18.06
C ALA A 250 -41.17 36.38 -17.95
N TYR A 251 -40.63 36.73 -16.77
CA TYR A 251 -39.17 36.84 -16.56
C TYR A 251 -38.59 35.85 -15.56
N GLY A 252 -39.41 35.21 -14.73
CA GLY A 252 -38.91 34.45 -13.60
C GLY A 252 -37.96 33.31 -13.99
N ASN A 253 -38.45 32.32 -14.74
CA ASN A 253 -37.62 31.17 -15.15
C ASN A 253 -36.45 31.59 -16.08
N ARG A 254 -36.65 32.63 -16.90
CA ARG A 254 -35.57 33.26 -17.68
C ARG A 254 -34.46 33.81 -16.77
N ASN A 255 -34.83 34.62 -15.77
CA ASN A 255 -33.89 35.24 -14.85
C ASN A 255 -33.18 34.19 -13.99
N PHE A 256 -33.89 33.14 -13.56
CA PHE A 256 -33.27 31.99 -12.90
C PHE A 256 -32.14 31.41 -13.76
N PHE A 257 -32.45 31.07 -15.01
CA PHE A 257 -31.49 30.49 -15.96
C PHE A 257 -30.29 31.40 -16.22
N LEU A 258 -30.53 32.71 -16.42
CA LEU A 258 -29.47 33.68 -16.67
C LEU A 258 -28.57 33.87 -15.46
N TYR A 259 -29.13 34.12 -14.27
CA TYR A 259 -28.34 34.26 -13.05
C TYR A 259 -27.54 33.00 -12.71
N PHE A 260 -28.13 31.81 -12.91
CA PHE A 260 -27.41 30.56 -12.66
C PHE A 260 -26.23 30.41 -13.61
N ASN A 261 -26.42 30.65 -14.92
CA ASN A 261 -25.34 30.64 -15.90
C ASN A 261 -24.24 31.65 -15.59
N ASP A 262 -24.61 32.91 -15.35
CA ASP A 262 -23.65 33.99 -15.10
C ASP A 262 -22.82 33.77 -13.84
N TRP A 263 -23.38 33.13 -12.81
CA TRP A 263 -22.73 33.00 -11.51
C TRP A 263 -22.05 31.66 -11.30
N PHE A 264 -22.58 30.58 -11.88
CA PHE A 264 -22.18 29.20 -11.57
C PHE A 264 -21.96 28.31 -12.79
N GLY A 265 -22.22 28.81 -14.00
CA GLY A 265 -22.14 28.05 -15.25
C GLY A 265 -23.45 27.35 -15.62
N ALA A 266 -23.41 26.49 -16.64
CA ALA A 266 -24.62 25.90 -17.20
C ALA A 266 -25.45 25.11 -16.15
N PRO A 267 -26.78 25.32 -16.08
CA PRO A 267 -27.66 24.58 -15.18
C PRO A 267 -27.92 23.13 -15.65
N ILE A 268 -27.25 22.69 -16.72
CA ILE A 268 -27.30 21.33 -17.26
C ILE A 268 -25.95 20.64 -17.02
N GLY A 269 -25.97 19.34 -16.73
CA GLY A 269 -24.75 18.55 -16.53
C GLY A 269 -23.87 18.49 -17.78
N PRO A 270 -22.59 18.10 -17.65
CA PRO A 270 -21.74 17.86 -18.82
C PRO A 270 -22.35 16.80 -19.74
N ALA A 271 -22.14 16.95 -21.06
CA ALA A 271 -22.60 15.98 -22.04
C ALA A 271 -22.06 14.57 -21.74
N TYR A 272 -20.78 14.48 -21.39
CA TYR A 272 -20.09 13.26 -21.01
C TYR A 272 -19.28 13.50 -19.74
N SER A 273 -19.47 12.67 -18.73
CA SER A 273 -18.74 12.71 -17.47
C SER A 273 -18.78 11.34 -16.82
N ALA A 274 -17.68 10.96 -16.17
CA ALA A 274 -17.55 9.69 -15.50
C ALA A 274 -17.24 9.91 -14.02
N ALA A 275 -17.69 8.98 -13.18
CA ALA A 275 -17.21 8.84 -11.82
C ALA A 275 -16.55 7.48 -11.65
N PHE A 276 -15.36 7.44 -11.07
CA PHE A 276 -14.70 6.19 -10.71
C PHE A 276 -15.53 5.43 -9.67
N VAL A 277 -15.69 4.12 -9.88
CA VAL A 277 -16.43 3.22 -8.98
C VAL A 277 -15.46 2.28 -8.27
N SER A 278 -14.68 1.51 -9.03
CA SER A 278 -13.79 0.49 -8.47
C SER A 278 -12.69 0.08 -9.46
N GLN A 279 -11.68 -0.64 -8.97
CA GLN A 279 -10.64 -1.23 -9.79
C GLN A 279 -10.10 -2.53 -9.18
N THR A 280 -9.38 -3.30 -9.97
CA THR A 280 -8.59 -4.44 -9.46
C THR A 280 -7.51 -3.94 -8.49
N ALA A 281 -7.29 -4.66 -7.39
CA ALA A 281 -6.22 -4.35 -6.43
C ALA A 281 -4.84 -4.30 -7.11
N PHE A 282 -3.91 -3.53 -6.54
CA PHE A 282 -2.53 -3.45 -7.06
C PHE A 282 -1.87 -4.83 -7.08
N GLN A 283 -1.13 -5.11 -8.14
CA GLN A 283 -0.64 -6.46 -8.43
C GLN A 283 0.88 -6.52 -8.44
N THR A 284 1.42 -7.65 -7.98
CA THR A 284 2.79 -8.07 -8.27
C THR A 284 2.73 -9.08 -9.40
N ILE A 285 3.39 -8.79 -10.52
CA ILE A 285 3.38 -9.60 -11.73
C ILE A 285 4.79 -10.10 -12.02
N GLU A 286 4.90 -11.39 -12.32
CA GLU A 286 6.17 -12.01 -12.68
C GLU A 286 6.68 -11.47 -14.02
N ILE A 287 7.96 -11.06 -14.06
CA ILE A 287 8.59 -10.59 -15.29
C ILE A 287 8.52 -11.67 -16.37
N GLY A 288 8.00 -11.31 -17.54
CA GLY A 288 7.73 -12.21 -18.66
C GLY A 288 6.31 -12.78 -18.69
N THR A 289 5.43 -12.37 -17.76
CA THR A 289 4.05 -12.86 -17.67
C THR A 289 3.02 -11.73 -17.81
N LYS A 290 1.74 -12.10 -17.80
CA LYS A 290 0.60 -11.21 -18.04
C LYS A 290 -0.41 -11.31 -16.91
N SER A 291 -1.17 -10.25 -16.68
CA SER A 291 -2.28 -10.26 -15.72
C SER A 291 -3.42 -9.36 -16.19
N LYS A 292 -4.64 -9.63 -15.70
CA LYS A 292 -5.82 -8.80 -15.97
C LYS A 292 -5.92 -7.67 -14.97
N VAL A 293 -6.27 -6.48 -15.47
CA VAL A 293 -6.58 -5.27 -14.70
C VAL A 293 -7.96 -4.79 -15.16
N SER A 294 -8.73 -4.23 -14.24
CA SER A 294 -10.01 -3.61 -14.57
C SER A 294 -10.23 -2.29 -13.84
N PHE A 295 -11.00 -1.41 -14.49
CA PHE A 295 -11.55 -0.19 -13.92
C PHE A 295 -13.04 -0.15 -14.20
N THR A 296 -13.81 0.36 -13.25
CA THR A 296 -15.27 0.49 -13.35
C THR A 296 -15.65 1.95 -13.18
N PHE A 297 -16.52 2.45 -14.05
CA PHE A 297 -16.95 3.84 -14.06
C PHE A 297 -18.48 3.96 -14.17
N LYS A 298 -19.05 4.92 -13.44
CA LYS A 298 -20.45 5.32 -13.57
C LYS A 298 -20.56 6.45 -14.60
N ASN A 299 -21.51 6.36 -15.53
CA ASN A 299 -21.86 7.47 -16.41
C ASN A 299 -22.63 8.53 -15.62
N THR A 300 -22.02 9.69 -15.43
CA THR A 300 -22.61 10.85 -14.74
C THR A 300 -22.93 11.99 -15.72
N GLY A 301 -22.71 11.77 -17.01
CA GLY A 301 -23.05 12.69 -18.08
C GLY A 301 -24.50 12.55 -18.54
N ARG A 302 -24.91 13.45 -19.41
CA ARG A 302 -26.27 13.47 -19.98
C ARG A 302 -26.47 12.50 -21.15
N PHE A 303 -25.40 12.13 -21.84
CA PHE A 303 -25.46 11.27 -23.02
C PHE A 303 -24.94 9.86 -22.72
N ALA A 304 -25.58 8.88 -23.37
CA ALA A 304 -25.15 7.49 -23.30
C ALA A 304 -23.75 7.31 -23.91
N TRP A 305 -23.01 6.34 -23.39
CA TRP A 305 -21.74 5.89 -23.96
C TRP A 305 -22.00 4.66 -24.81
N GLY A 306 -21.49 4.64 -26.04
CA GLY A 306 -21.40 3.42 -26.84
C GLY A 306 -19.97 2.91 -26.86
N ASP A 307 -19.78 1.60 -26.86
CA ASP A 307 -18.46 1.01 -27.12
C ASP A 307 -18.24 0.77 -28.63
N ASN A 308 -17.17 0.02 -29.00
CA ASN A 308 -16.88 -0.28 -30.40
C ASN A 308 -17.93 -1.18 -31.09
N VAL A 309 -18.79 -1.89 -30.35
CA VAL A 309 -19.85 -2.74 -30.93
C VAL A 309 -21.06 -1.88 -31.29
N SER A 310 -21.43 -0.94 -30.41
CA SER A 310 -22.56 -0.01 -30.63
C SER A 310 -22.18 1.25 -31.43
N ALA A 311 -21.06 1.24 -32.16
CA ALA A 311 -20.49 2.44 -32.79
C ALA A 311 -21.34 3.04 -33.93
N SER A 312 -22.40 2.38 -34.41
CA SER A 312 -23.33 2.95 -35.39
C SER A 312 -24.23 4.03 -34.75
N GLY A 313 -23.66 5.20 -34.49
CA GLY A 313 -24.33 6.36 -33.88
C GLY A 313 -23.53 7.09 -32.79
N PHE A 314 -22.35 6.58 -32.40
CA PHE A 314 -21.54 7.14 -31.31
C PHE A 314 -20.08 7.33 -31.71
N ASN A 315 -19.41 8.31 -31.10
CA ASN A 315 -17.97 8.27 -30.92
C ASN A 315 -17.68 7.27 -29.78
N PRO A 316 -17.02 6.13 -30.04
CA PRO A 316 -16.94 5.05 -29.07
C PRO A 316 -16.12 5.46 -27.84
N VAL A 317 -16.61 5.08 -26.66
CA VAL A 317 -15.91 5.31 -25.40
C VAL A 317 -14.90 4.20 -25.16
N ARG A 318 -13.64 4.58 -25.00
CA ARG A 318 -12.51 3.65 -24.80
C ARG A 318 -11.72 4.03 -23.57
N LEU A 319 -11.03 3.05 -23.01
CA LEU A 319 -9.94 3.34 -22.09
C LEU A 319 -8.69 3.67 -22.92
N ALA A 320 -8.02 4.76 -22.57
CA ALA A 320 -6.73 5.17 -23.13
C ALA A 320 -5.69 5.32 -22.02
N THR A 321 -4.42 5.18 -22.36
CA THR A 321 -3.33 5.56 -21.46
C THR A 321 -3.37 7.06 -21.19
N GLY A 322 -3.05 7.45 -19.95
CA GLY A 322 -3.12 8.82 -19.42
C GLY A 322 -1.77 9.35 -18.93
N SER A 323 -1.73 10.65 -18.68
CA SER A 323 -0.60 11.39 -18.09
C SER A 323 0.78 11.15 -18.76
N PRO A 324 0.99 11.58 -20.01
CA PRO A 324 0.06 12.27 -20.92
C PRO A 324 -0.89 11.30 -21.62
N ILE A 325 -2.04 11.81 -22.07
CA ILE A 325 -3.02 11.01 -22.80
C ILE A 325 -2.40 10.52 -24.12
N ASN A 326 -2.70 9.27 -24.50
CA ASN A 326 -2.15 8.54 -25.65
C ASN A 326 -0.68 8.11 -25.55
N ARG A 327 -0.07 8.15 -24.36
CA ARG A 327 1.29 7.63 -24.18
C ARG A 327 1.37 6.14 -24.52
N GLU A 328 2.39 5.71 -25.26
CA GLU A 328 2.66 4.29 -25.44
C GLU A 328 3.06 3.64 -24.10
N SER A 329 2.41 2.53 -23.74
CA SER A 329 2.72 1.79 -22.51
C SER A 329 3.78 0.72 -22.78
N SER A 330 4.83 0.68 -21.95
CA SER A 330 5.77 -0.44 -21.92
C SER A 330 5.15 -1.73 -21.39
N MET A 331 3.96 -1.64 -20.77
CA MET A 331 3.18 -2.77 -20.26
C MET A 331 2.08 -3.22 -21.24
N TYR A 332 2.15 -2.76 -22.49
CA TYR A 332 1.27 -3.14 -23.58
C TYR A 332 1.23 -4.65 -23.80
N ASP A 333 0.02 -5.17 -23.95
CA ASP A 333 -0.22 -6.52 -24.44
C ASP A 333 -0.80 -6.48 -25.85
N ALA A 334 -0.49 -7.49 -26.67
CA ALA A 334 -0.97 -7.59 -28.04
C ALA A 334 -2.51 -7.65 -28.18
N SER A 335 -3.24 -7.96 -27.08
CA SER A 335 -4.71 -7.90 -27.03
C SER A 335 -5.29 -6.48 -26.97
N TRP A 336 -4.47 -5.46 -26.69
CA TRP A 336 -4.90 -4.06 -26.74
C TRP A 336 -5.16 -3.65 -28.19
N LEU A 337 -6.06 -2.68 -28.38
CA LEU A 337 -6.35 -2.13 -29.71
C LEU A 337 -5.15 -1.40 -30.33
N SER A 338 -4.29 -0.82 -29.48
CA SER A 338 -2.98 -0.25 -29.82
C SER A 338 -2.17 -0.03 -28.53
N GLN A 339 -0.92 0.42 -28.63
CA GLN A 339 -0.05 0.68 -27.47
C GLN A 339 -0.57 1.73 -26.49
N SER A 340 -1.61 2.48 -26.86
CA SER A 340 -2.26 3.48 -26.02
C SER A 340 -3.77 3.25 -25.84
N ARG A 341 -4.28 2.08 -26.25
CA ARG A 341 -5.71 1.73 -26.21
C ARG A 341 -5.92 0.33 -25.62
N PRO A 342 -5.95 0.20 -24.29
CA PRO A 342 -6.11 -1.08 -23.62
C PRO A 342 -7.35 -1.87 -24.03
N VAL A 343 -8.48 -1.18 -24.13
CA VAL A 343 -9.77 -1.82 -24.40
C VAL A 343 -10.75 -0.80 -24.99
N GLY A 344 -11.58 -1.25 -25.93
CA GLY A 344 -12.65 -0.43 -26.53
C GLY A 344 -14.01 -1.11 -26.55
N ILE A 345 -14.21 -2.15 -25.75
CA ILE A 345 -15.51 -2.76 -25.47
C ILE A 345 -15.78 -2.71 -23.98
N PHE A 346 -17.06 -2.62 -23.58
CA PHE A 346 -17.43 -2.77 -22.17
C PHE A 346 -17.44 -4.27 -21.85
N THR A 347 -16.71 -4.69 -20.82
CA THR A 347 -16.70 -6.10 -20.40
C THR A 347 -17.99 -6.48 -19.67
N ALA A 348 -18.63 -5.49 -19.04
CA ALA A 348 -19.96 -5.58 -18.47
C ALA A 348 -20.56 -4.17 -18.31
N VAL A 349 -21.87 -4.06 -18.43
CA VAL A 349 -22.64 -2.86 -18.05
C VAL A 349 -23.66 -3.26 -17.01
N TYR A 350 -23.72 -2.50 -15.93
CA TYR A 350 -24.65 -2.69 -14.82
C TYR A 350 -25.63 -1.51 -14.74
N GLU A 351 -26.81 -1.80 -14.21
CA GLU A 351 -27.75 -0.78 -13.76
C GLU A 351 -27.16 0.06 -12.63
N SER A 352 -27.85 1.16 -12.28
CA SER A 352 -27.36 2.12 -11.28
C SER A 352 -27.07 1.54 -9.90
N ASP A 353 -27.63 0.37 -9.57
CA ASP A 353 -27.39 -0.38 -8.33
C ASP A 353 -26.03 -1.12 -8.30
N GLY A 354 -25.36 -1.26 -9.46
CA GLY A 354 -24.07 -1.93 -9.62
C GLY A 354 -24.10 -3.45 -9.49
N THR A 355 -25.27 -4.06 -9.35
CA THR A 355 -25.46 -5.51 -9.14
C THR A 355 -26.20 -6.18 -10.29
N THR A 356 -27.12 -5.47 -10.93
CA THR A 356 -27.94 -5.98 -12.03
C THR A 356 -27.28 -5.67 -13.37
N LEU A 357 -27.12 -6.67 -14.26
CA LEU A 357 -26.63 -6.42 -15.62
C LEU A 357 -27.68 -5.67 -16.45
N SER A 358 -27.22 -4.69 -17.22
CA SER A 358 -28.05 -3.98 -18.21
C SER A 358 -28.48 -4.92 -19.32
N ALA A 359 -29.69 -4.68 -19.85
CA ALA A 359 -30.22 -5.42 -21.01
C ALA A 359 -29.37 -5.19 -22.28
N ASP A 360 -28.81 -3.99 -22.43
CA ASP A 360 -27.81 -3.67 -23.45
C ASP A 360 -26.45 -3.49 -22.76
N GLN A 361 -25.50 -4.37 -23.07
CA GLN A 361 -24.15 -4.36 -22.49
C GLN A 361 -23.12 -3.59 -23.32
N HIS A 362 -23.55 -2.93 -24.39
CA HIS A 362 -22.71 -2.13 -25.26
C HIS A 362 -23.08 -0.63 -25.24
N VAL A 363 -24.15 -0.28 -24.53
CA VAL A 363 -24.58 1.09 -24.27
C VAL A 363 -24.69 1.34 -22.77
N VAL A 364 -24.05 2.42 -22.29
CA VAL A 364 -24.08 2.84 -20.89
C VAL A 364 -24.87 4.13 -20.81
N ASN A 365 -26.15 4.02 -20.46
CA ASN A 365 -27.03 5.16 -20.25
C ASN A 365 -26.58 5.99 -19.03
N PRO A 366 -27.04 7.24 -18.90
CA PRO A 366 -26.86 8.01 -17.66
C PRO A 366 -27.24 7.16 -16.43
N ASP A 367 -26.44 7.28 -15.38
CA ASP A 367 -26.49 6.51 -14.13
C ASP A 367 -26.09 5.02 -14.19
N GLN A 368 -25.91 4.42 -15.38
CA GLN A 368 -25.39 3.06 -15.51
C GLN A 368 -23.87 3.01 -15.29
N ILE A 369 -23.37 1.79 -15.06
CA ILE A 369 -21.97 1.53 -14.67
C ILE A 369 -21.31 0.61 -15.70
N ALA A 370 -20.14 0.97 -16.20
CA ALA A 370 -19.38 0.19 -17.18
C ALA A 370 -18.08 -0.34 -16.57
N LYS A 371 -17.78 -1.62 -16.81
CA LYS A 371 -16.50 -2.25 -16.48
C LYS A 371 -15.61 -2.36 -17.72
N PHE A 372 -14.37 -1.91 -17.59
CA PHE A 372 -13.31 -2.04 -18.59
C PHE A 372 -12.26 -3.01 -18.05
N GLU A 373 -12.12 -4.18 -18.65
CA GLU A 373 -11.09 -5.18 -18.30
C GLU A 373 -10.12 -5.39 -19.46
N PHE A 374 -8.83 -5.42 -19.16
CA PHE A 374 -7.76 -5.59 -20.14
C PHE A 374 -6.56 -6.31 -19.53
N THR A 375 -5.69 -6.84 -20.39
CA THR A 375 -4.49 -7.57 -19.96
C THR A 375 -3.29 -6.65 -19.98
N VAL A 376 -2.55 -6.55 -18.89
CA VAL A 376 -1.20 -5.95 -18.87
C VAL A 376 -0.15 -7.05 -19.05
N ASN A 377 0.92 -6.75 -19.77
CA ASN A 377 2.03 -7.65 -20.00
C ASN A 377 3.29 -7.03 -19.39
N VAL A 378 4.02 -7.77 -18.56
CA VAL A 378 5.34 -7.34 -18.05
C VAL A 378 6.39 -8.04 -18.89
N PRO A 379 7.01 -7.39 -19.91
CA PRO A 379 7.88 -8.09 -20.85
C PRO A 379 9.14 -8.66 -20.20
N LYS A 380 9.72 -9.70 -20.81
CA LYS A 380 11.07 -10.17 -20.43
C LYS A 380 12.07 -9.03 -20.57
N GLY A 381 12.97 -8.88 -19.59
CA GLY A 381 13.95 -7.79 -19.54
C GLY A 381 13.46 -6.53 -18.81
N THR A 382 12.20 -6.49 -18.36
CA THR A 382 11.72 -5.42 -17.46
C THR A 382 12.57 -5.38 -16.20
N VAL A 383 13.04 -4.20 -15.81
CA VAL A 383 13.79 -4.02 -14.57
C VAL A 383 12.85 -4.25 -13.39
N PRO A 384 13.20 -5.09 -12.39
CA PRO A 384 12.37 -5.27 -11.21
C PRO A 384 12.06 -3.93 -10.52
N GLY A 385 10.79 -3.69 -10.16
CA GLY A 385 10.39 -2.42 -9.60
C GLY A 385 8.89 -2.17 -9.61
N VAL A 386 8.50 -0.98 -9.17
CA VAL A 386 7.10 -0.54 -9.09
C VAL A 386 6.81 0.44 -10.22
N TYR A 387 5.78 0.15 -11.01
CA TYR A 387 5.36 0.90 -12.17
C TYR A 387 3.94 1.43 -11.96
N THR A 388 3.73 2.73 -12.20
CA THR A 388 2.41 3.36 -12.13
C THR A 388 1.90 3.60 -13.55
N GLU A 389 0.77 3.00 -13.89
CA GLU A 389 0.10 3.21 -15.17
C GLU A 389 -1.15 4.05 -14.95
N ASN A 390 -1.27 5.16 -15.68
CA ASN A 390 -2.42 6.06 -15.64
C ASN A 390 -3.31 5.79 -16.86
N TYR A 391 -4.62 5.92 -16.68
CA TYR A 391 -5.62 5.72 -17.73
C TYR A 391 -6.73 6.76 -17.63
N VAL A 392 -7.39 7.02 -18.75
CA VAL A 392 -8.50 7.96 -18.87
C VAL A 392 -9.52 7.42 -19.87
N LEU A 393 -10.80 7.70 -19.65
CA LEU A 393 -11.82 7.42 -20.65
C LEU A 393 -11.80 8.50 -21.73
N ILE A 394 -11.84 8.07 -22.99
CA ILE A 394 -11.90 8.96 -24.15
C ILE A 394 -13.09 8.62 -25.04
N ARG A 395 -13.53 9.61 -25.82
CA ARG A 395 -14.45 9.45 -26.95
C ARG A 395 -13.65 9.52 -28.23
N GLU A 396 -13.40 8.37 -28.84
CA GLU A 396 -12.52 8.30 -30.01
C GLU A 396 -13.12 9.10 -31.18
N GLY A 397 -12.33 10.01 -31.77
CA GLY A 397 -12.77 10.85 -32.90
C GLY A 397 -13.55 12.12 -32.51
N ALA A 398 -13.85 12.34 -31.23
CA ALA A 398 -14.51 13.57 -30.77
C ALA A 398 -13.52 14.74 -30.55
N SER A 399 -13.97 15.98 -30.74
CA SER A 399 -13.18 17.19 -30.45
C SER A 399 -12.95 17.41 -28.95
N ASP A 400 -13.92 17.05 -28.12
CA ASP A 400 -13.83 16.99 -26.65
C ASP A 400 -13.54 15.54 -26.21
N TRP A 401 -12.32 15.13 -26.55
CA TRP A 401 -11.88 13.75 -26.55
C TRP A 401 -11.87 13.04 -25.20
N ALA A 402 -11.60 13.73 -24.08
CA ALA A 402 -11.40 13.12 -22.77
C ALA A 402 -12.64 13.32 -21.92
N ILE A 403 -13.13 12.24 -21.30
CA ILE A 403 -14.30 12.29 -20.43
C ILE A 403 -13.87 12.81 -19.06
N ASN A 404 -14.46 13.92 -18.63
CA ASN A 404 -14.19 14.52 -17.33
C ASN A 404 -14.46 13.53 -16.18
N GLY A 405 -13.62 13.58 -15.14
CA GLY A 405 -13.75 12.72 -13.95
C GLY A 405 -13.27 11.27 -14.11
N SER A 406 -12.70 10.91 -15.27
CA SER A 406 -12.32 9.52 -15.59
C SER A 406 -10.85 9.14 -15.39
N MET A 407 -9.99 10.08 -14.95
CA MET A 407 -8.57 9.80 -14.76
C MET A 407 -8.35 8.85 -13.57
N VAL A 408 -7.66 7.73 -13.81
CA VAL A 408 -7.38 6.67 -12.82
C VAL A 408 -5.97 6.15 -12.97
N TRP A 409 -5.49 5.39 -12.00
CA TRP A 409 -4.18 4.77 -12.05
C TRP A 409 -4.15 3.40 -11.36
N THR A 410 -3.22 2.56 -11.81
CA THR A 410 -2.91 1.28 -11.16
C THR A 410 -1.41 1.16 -10.91
N ARG A 411 -1.05 0.37 -9.90
CA ARG A 411 0.32 0.06 -9.53
C ARG A 411 0.62 -1.40 -9.86
N ILE A 412 1.67 -1.62 -10.64
CA ILE A 412 2.18 -2.93 -11.03
C ILE A 412 3.59 -3.07 -10.46
N THR A 413 3.80 -4.03 -9.58
CA THR A 413 5.15 -4.42 -9.14
C THR A 413 5.66 -5.52 -10.06
N ALA A 414 6.61 -5.20 -10.94
CA ALA A 414 7.31 -6.21 -11.73
C ALA A 414 8.37 -6.89 -10.86
N ALA A 415 8.24 -8.20 -10.63
CA ALA A 415 9.16 -8.95 -9.79
C ALA A 415 9.71 -10.18 -10.53
N PRO A 416 10.95 -10.63 -10.26
CA PRO A 416 11.45 -11.88 -10.79
C PRO A 416 10.66 -13.08 -10.23
N ALA A 417 10.72 -14.21 -10.92
CA ALA A 417 10.18 -15.47 -10.40
C ALA A 417 10.79 -15.81 -9.03
N TYR A 418 12.12 -15.78 -8.94
CA TYR A 418 12.88 -16.01 -7.72
C TYR A 418 13.73 -14.79 -7.41
N SER A 419 13.58 -14.22 -6.21
CA SER A 419 14.34 -13.05 -5.77
C SER A 419 14.40 -13.02 -4.25
N ALA A 420 15.57 -12.81 -3.68
CA ALA A 420 15.83 -12.78 -2.26
C ALA A 420 16.31 -11.39 -1.81
N SER A 421 15.81 -10.96 -0.67
CA SER A 421 16.31 -9.78 0.03
C SER A 421 16.88 -10.23 1.38
N TYR A 422 18.10 -9.80 1.70
CA TYR A 422 18.71 -10.04 3.00
C TYR A 422 17.83 -9.46 4.12
N VAL A 423 17.67 -10.21 5.21
CA VAL A 423 16.92 -9.78 6.39
C VAL A 423 17.87 -9.58 7.57
N ASP A 424 18.48 -10.67 8.05
CA ASP A 424 19.34 -10.65 9.22
C ASP A 424 20.21 -11.92 9.28
N GLN A 425 21.12 -11.99 10.25
CA GLN A 425 22.02 -13.13 10.48
C GLN A 425 22.46 -13.25 11.95
N SER A 426 23.10 -14.36 12.28
CA SER A 426 23.73 -14.56 13.59
C SER A 426 24.82 -13.52 13.88
N TYR A 427 25.15 -13.35 15.16
CA TYR A 427 26.34 -12.61 15.57
C TYR A 427 27.62 -13.21 14.94
N TYR A 428 28.67 -12.39 14.80
CA TYR A 428 29.96 -12.83 14.28
C TYR A 428 30.66 -13.76 15.28
N PRO A 429 30.86 -15.04 14.95
CA PRO A 429 31.50 -15.96 15.88
C PRO A 429 33.01 -15.70 15.96
N THR A 430 33.57 -15.87 17.15
CA THR A 430 35.00 -16.09 17.34
C THR A 430 35.24 -17.58 17.51
N ILE A 431 35.95 -18.18 16.56
CA ILE A 431 36.16 -19.63 16.49
C ILE A 431 37.66 -19.89 16.56
N LYS A 432 38.09 -20.80 17.43
CA LYS A 432 39.50 -21.21 17.52
C LYS A 432 39.78 -22.29 16.48
N GLN A 433 41.05 -22.48 16.13
CA GLN A 433 41.44 -23.60 15.26
C GLN A 433 40.97 -24.94 15.85
N ASN A 434 40.52 -25.87 14.99
CA ASN A 434 39.93 -27.17 15.37
C ASN A 434 38.69 -27.05 16.26
N ASP A 435 37.87 -26.04 15.99
CA ASP A 435 36.61 -25.80 16.67
C ASP A 435 35.55 -25.38 15.64
N LEU A 436 34.30 -25.35 16.08
CA LEU A 436 33.15 -25.07 15.23
C LEU A 436 32.12 -24.22 15.95
N ALA A 437 31.42 -23.37 15.20
CA ALA A 437 30.32 -22.57 15.71
C ALA A 437 29.12 -22.65 14.77
N GLU A 438 27.92 -22.61 15.35
CA GLU A 438 26.69 -22.47 14.57
C GLU A 438 26.55 -21.02 14.11
N ALA A 439 26.11 -20.84 12.87
CA ALA A 439 25.75 -19.56 12.30
C ALA A 439 24.45 -19.69 11.51
N TRP A 440 23.79 -18.56 11.27
CA TRP A 440 22.58 -18.55 10.44
C TRP A 440 22.46 -17.25 9.66
N VAL A 441 21.76 -17.30 8.53
CA VAL A 441 21.37 -16.14 7.72
C VAL A 441 19.93 -16.31 7.25
N SER A 442 19.16 -15.22 7.24
CA SER A 442 17.75 -15.19 6.85
C SER A 442 17.51 -14.28 5.65
N TYR A 443 16.62 -14.71 4.77
CA TYR A 443 16.25 -13.97 3.55
C TYR A 443 14.74 -13.93 3.37
N ARG A 444 14.24 -12.78 2.93
CA ARG A 444 12.84 -12.60 2.52
C ARG A 444 12.66 -13.01 1.07
N ASN A 445 11.61 -13.78 0.79
CA ASN A 445 11.17 -14.03 -0.57
C ASN A 445 10.53 -12.78 -1.17
N SER A 446 11.27 -12.13 -2.07
CA SER A 446 10.85 -10.93 -2.81
C SER A 446 10.45 -11.24 -4.26
N GLY A 447 10.42 -12.52 -4.64
CA GLY A 447 9.96 -12.99 -5.94
C GLY A 447 8.47 -13.32 -5.95
N THR A 448 8.01 -13.90 -7.05
CA THR A 448 6.62 -14.34 -7.23
C THR A 448 6.39 -15.83 -6.99
N LYS A 449 7.45 -16.65 -7.02
CA LYS A 449 7.39 -18.10 -6.76
C LYS A 449 7.77 -18.42 -5.32
N SER A 450 7.08 -19.41 -4.74
CA SER A 450 7.48 -20.00 -3.47
C SER A 450 8.85 -20.67 -3.59
N TRP A 451 9.67 -20.56 -2.56
CA TRP A 451 10.92 -21.32 -2.46
C TRP A 451 10.65 -22.64 -1.78
N TYR A 452 11.22 -23.71 -2.30
CA TYR A 452 11.16 -25.03 -1.69
C TYR A 452 12.57 -25.43 -1.30
N ASP A 453 12.74 -26.04 -0.13
CA ASP A 453 14.02 -26.64 0.20
C ASP A 453 14.20 -28.01 -0.47
N LYS A 454 15.35 -28.65 -0.23
CA LYS A 454 15.66 -29.95 -0.84
C LYS A 454 14.64 -31.05 -0.52
N ASN A 455 13.95 -30.98 0.61
CA ASN A 455 13.02 -32.01 1.07
C ASN A 455 11.59 -31.82 0.54
N SER A 456 11.23 -30.59 0.16
CA SER A 456 9.86 -30.22 -0.20
C SER A 456 9.69 -29.82 -1.67
N ALA A 457 10.79 -29.71 -2.42
CA ALA A 457 10.73 -29.34 -3.84
C ALA A 457 9.93 -30.36 -4.67
N PRO A 458 8.86 -29.93 -5.37
CA PRO A 458 8.10 -30.79 -6.27
C PRO A 458 8.91 -31.13 -7.52
N GLU A 459 8.56 -32.21 -8.23
CA GLU A 459 9.30 -32.70 -9.41
C GLU A 459 9.56 -31.65 -10.50
N ASN A 460 8.68 -30.64 -10.61
CA ASN A 460 8.76 -29.59 -11.63
C ASN A 460 9.35 -28.26 -11.12
N GLN A 461 9.88 -28.20 -9.90
CA GLN A 461 10.55 -27.01 -9.38
C GLN A 461 11.87 -27.37 -8.71
N ASN A 462 12.84 -26.49 -8.92
CA ASN A 462 14.16 -26.64 -8.35
C ASN A 462 14.20 -26.14 -6.89
N PRO A 463 14.91 -26.84 -5.99
CA PRO A 463 15.05 -26.39 -4.61
C PRO A 463 15.95 -25.16 -4.51
N VAL A 464 15.74 -24.40 -3.44
CA VAL A 464 16.56 -23.26 -3.04
C VAL A 464 17.54 -23.68 -1.95
N SER A 465 18.82 -23.42 -2.18
CA SER A 465 19.91 -23.68 -1.24
C SER A 465 20.62 -22.38 -0.87
N LEU A 466 21.31 -22.36 0.26
CA LEU A 466 22.31 -21.34 0.55
C LEU A 466 23.65 -21.74 -0.10
N ALA A 467 24.28 -20.81 -0.81
CA ALA A 467 25.58 -21.01 -1.43
C ALA A 467 26.59 -19.94 -0.98
N THR A 468 27.87 -20.29 -1.05
CA THR A 468 28.97 -19.31 -0.95
C THR A 468 28.90 -18.33 -2.12
N ALA A 469 29.11 -17.03 -1.84
CA ALA A 469 28.98 -15.93 -2.78
C ALA A 469 30.30 -15.19 -3.03
N GLU A 470 30.22 -14.02 -3.70
CA GLU A 470 31.34 -13.25 -4.29
C GLU A 470 32.00 -13.96 -5.49
N ASN A 471 32.52 -15.16 -5.27
CA ASN A 471 32.74 -16.16 -6.32
C ASN A 471 31.77 -17.31 -6.07
N VAL A 472 30.64 -17.30 -6.78
CA VAL A 472 29.57 -18.28 -6.53
C VAL A 472 30.12 -19.70 -6.68
N ASN A 473 29.71 -20.58 -5.77
CA ASN A 473 30.16 -21.98 -5.68
C ASN A 473 31.62 -22.18 -5.26
N ARG A 474 32.33 -21.16 -4.75
CA ARG A 474 33.68 -21.30 -4.19
C ARG A 474 33.72 -22.27 -3.00
N LYS A 475 34.70 -23.18 -2.99
CA LYS A 475 35.01 -24.02 -1.81
C LYS A 475 35.43 -23.13 -0.63
N SER A 476 34.64 -23.11 0.44
CA SER A 476 34.99 -22.41 1.68
C SER A 476 35.91 -23.26 2.56
N MET A 477 36.87 -22.62 3.22
CA MET A 477 37.68 -23.25 4.26
C MET A 477 36.87 -23.61 5.51
N PHE A 478 35.73 -22.94 5.72
CA PHE A 478 34.84 -23.19 6.86
C PHE A 478 33.81 -24.30 6.60
N GLY A 479 33.70 -24.76 5.34
CA GLY A 479 32.62 -25.59 4.86
C GLY A 479 32.82 -27.10 4.97
N GLN A 480 33.72 -27.56 5.84
CA GLN A 480 34.06 -28.99 5.95
C GLN A 480 32.87 -29.85 6.42
N THR A 481 31.95 -29.26 7.18
CA THR A 481 30.75 -29.90 7.73
C THR A 481 29.47 -29.63 6.91
N TRP A 482 29.59 -28.91 5.80
CA TRP A 482 28.45 -28.57 4.96
C TRP A 482 28.07 -29.73 4.03
N PRO A 483 26.80 -29.85 3.59
CA PRO A 483 26.38 -30.82 2.57
C PRO A 483 27.28 -30.84 1.32
N GLY A 484 27.83 -29.67 0.96
CA GLY A 484 28.97 -29.53 0.07
C GLY A 484 29.79 -28.32 0.52
N HIS A 485 31.08 -28.28 0.21
CA HIS A 485 31.99 -27.22 0.68
C HIS A 485 31.63 -25.78 0.23
N ASN A 486 30.64 -25.65 -0.65
CA ASN A 486 30.09 -24.40 -1.16
C ASN A 486 28.57 -24.29 -0.94
N ARG A 487 28.01 -25.15 -0.09
CA ARG A 487 26.58 -25.27 0.24
C ARG A 487 26.36 -25.29 1.76
N PRO A 488 26.44 -24.14 2.44
CA PRO A 488 26.24 -24.09 3.90
C PRO A 488 24.98 -24.80 4.37
N SER A 489 23.86 -24.63 3.66
CA SER A 489 22.63 -25.36 3.91
C SER A 489 21.85 -25.60 2.62
N ILE A 490 21.18 -26.74 2.54
CA ILE A 490 20.22 -27.11 1.50
C ILE A 490 18.78 -27.19 2.05
N LEU A 491 18.59 -26.85 3.32
CA LEU A 491 17.34 -26.90 4.06
C LEU A 491 17.02 -25.55 4.71
N PHE A 492 15.72 -25.27 4.87
CA PHE A 492 15.28 -24.19 5.74
C PHE A 492 15.22 -24.72 7.17
N SER A 493 15.89 -24.03 8.10
CA SER A 493 15.83 -24.34 9.53
C SER A 493 14.58 -23.78 10.20
N ALA A 494 14.03 -22.71 9.64
CA ALA A 494 12.75 -22.13 10.02
C ALA A 494 12.19 -21.29 8.87
N VAL A 495 10.86 -21.17 8.80
CA VAL A 495 10.16 -20.21 7.94
C VAL A 495 9.29 -19.31 8.81
N TYR A 496 9.40 -18.01 8.59
CA TYR A 496 8.64 -16.97 9.30
C TYR A 496 7.69 -16.25 8.35
N GLU A 497 6.59 -15.75 8.90
CA GLU A 497 5.68 -14.84 8.25
C GLU A 497 6.38 -13.49 7.91
N PRO A 498 5.76 -12.62 7.09
CA PRO A 498 6.39 -11.36 6.67
C PRO A 498 6.80 -10.42 7.83
N ASP A 499 6.26 -10.62 9.03
CA ASP A 499 6.61 -9.89 10.25
C ASP A 499 7.99 -10.27 10.83
N GLY A 500 8.57 -11.39 10.40
CA GLY A 500 9.87 -11.91 10.85
C GLY A 500 9.91 -12.46 12.27
N VAL A 501 8.76 -12.60 12.94
CA VAL A 501 8.66 -13.10 14.32
C VAL A 501 7.78 -14.34 14.40
N THR A 502 6.68 -14.36 13.65
CA THR A 502 5.71 -15.47 13.68
C THR A 502 6.21 -16.61 12.80
N LEU A 503 6.27 -17.84 13.34
CA LEU A 503 6.57 -19.04 12.53
C LEU A 503 5.41 -19.33 11.59
N ALA A 504 5.74 -19.59 10.32
CA ALA A 504 4.76 -20.02 9.33
C ALA A 504 4.31 -21.47 9.59
N SER A 505 3.13 -21.85 9.09
CA SER A 505 2.66 -23.25 9.21
C SER A 505 3.49 -24.22 8.36
N ASN A 506 4.08 -23.74 7.27
CA ASN A 506 4.87 -24.50 6.30
C ASN A 506 6.39 -24.30 6.50
N GLN A 507 7.00 -25.07 7.39
CA GLN A 507 8.43 -24.90 7.74
C GLN A 507 9.45 -25.29 6.65
N HIS A 508 8.99 -25.76 5.48
CA HIS A 508 9.85 -26.16 4.35
C HIS A 508 9.60 -25.36 3.06
N VAL A 509 8.63 -24.43 3.06
CA VAL A 509 8.26 -23.67 1.86
C VAL A 509 8.19 -22.19 2.21
N VAL A 510 8.96 -21.34 1.54
CA VAL A 510 8.94 -19.88 1.77
C VAL A 510 8.08 -19.24 0.69
N ALA A 511 6.83 -18.92 1.01
CA ALA A 511 5.94 -18.22 0.10
C ALA A 511 6.42 -16.77 -0.17
N PRO A 512 5.99 -16.12 -1.27
CA PRO A 512 6.26 -14.71 -1.50
C PRO A 512 5.93 -13.85 -0.27
N GLY A 513 6.89 -13.03 0.16
CA GLY A 513 6.80 -12.18 1.36
C GLY A 513 7.32 -12.82 2.65
N GLN A 514 7.33 -14.15 2.77
CA GLN A 514 7.83 -14.87 3.95
C GLN A 514 9.37 -14.84 4.03
N ILE A 515 9.91 -15.30 5.16
CA ILE A 515 11.35 -15.27 5.46
C ILE A 515 11.85 -16.70 5.72
N GLY A 516 12.82 -17.15 4.93
CA GLY A 516 13.50 -18.43 5.14
C GLY A 516 14.82 -18.25 5.89
N LYS A 517 15.02 -19.04 6.95
CA LYS A 517 16.25 -19.05 7.76
C LYS A 517 17.11 -20.27 7.43
N PHE A 518 18.37 -20.05 7.09
CA PHE A 518 19.38 -21.08 6.86
C PHE A 518 20.34 -21.14 8.04
N THR A 519 20.43 -22.28 8.71
CA THR A 519 21.37 -22.53 9.81
C THR A 519 22.43 -23.53 9.36
N PHE A 520 23.70 -23.28 9.71
CA PHE A 520 24.83 -24.09 9.29
C PHE A 520 26.00 -23.97 10.28
N MET A 521 26.92 -24.94 10.23
CA MET A 521 28.12 -24.95 11.07
C MET A 521 29.33 -24.40 10.34
N LEU A 522 30.06 -23.47 10.94
CA LEU A 522 31.36 -23.02 10.49
C LEU A 522 32.45 -23.79 11.23
N THR A 523 33.29 -24.52 10.50
CA THR A 523 34.36 -25.34 11.08
C THR A 523 35.71 -24.75 10.73
N VAL A 524 36.53 -24.37 11.73
CA VAL A 524 37.88 -23.84 11.49
C VAL A 524 38.90 -24.96 11.52
N PRO A 525 39.57 -25.28 10.40
CA PRO A 525 40.59 -26.33 10.38
C PRO A 525 41.81 -25.96 11.23
N ILE A 526 42.50 -26.97 11.74
CA ILE A 526 43.78 -26.77 12.42
C ILE A 526 44.82 -26.17 11.46
N GLY A 527 45.61 -25.21 11.93
CA GLY A 527 46.59 -24.49 11.09
C GLY A 527 46.02 -23.33 10.25
N ALA A 528 44.71 -23.05 10.32
CA ALA A 528 44.14 -21.85 9.73
C ALA A 528 44.82 -20.58 10.30
N SER A 529 45.17 -19.61 9.45
CA SER A 529 45.74 -18.35 9.93
C SER A 529 44.75 -17.63 10.86
N THR A 530 45.28 -16.98 11.91
CA THR A 530 44.45 -16.15 12.78
C THR A 530 44.06 -14.85 12.09
N GLY A 531 42.92 -14.30 12.44
CA GLY A 531 42.45 -13.03 11.90
C GLY A 531 40.96 -13.03 11.56
N TYR A 532 40.54 -11.95 10.91
CA TYR A 532 39.15 -11.72 10.58
C TYR A 532 38.87 -12.06 9.11
N TYR A 533 37.89 -12.94 8.89
CA TYR A 533 37.48 -13.41 7.58
C TYR A 533 36.05 -12.96 7.29
N ARG A 534 35.78 -12.56 6.05
CA ARG A 534 34.40 -12.36 5.57
C ARG A 534 34.02 -13.56 4.72
N GLU A 535 33.00 -14.28 5.14
CA GLU A 535 32.41 -15.34 4.34
C GLU A 535 31.10 -14.84 3.74
N HIS A 536 31.00 -14.86 2.41
CA HIS A 536 29.87 -14.32 1.67
C HIS A 536 28.88 -15.42 1.33
N PHE A 537 27.58 -15.12 1.45
CA PHE A 537 26.49 -16.06 1.19
C PHE A 537 25.40 -15.45 0.33
N ARG A 538 24.68 -16.28 -0.43
CA ARG A 538 23.41 -15.92 -1.07
C ARG A 538 22.55 -17.16 -1.30
N PRO A 539 21.22 -17.05 -1.29
CA PRO A 539 20.35 -18.12 -1.75
C PRO A 539 20.45 -18.27 -3.28
N ILE A 540 20.33 -19.50 -3.76
CA ILE A 540 20.33 -19.84 -5.19
C ILE A 540 19.24 -20.87 -5.50
N VAL A 541 18.74 -20.85 -6.74
CA VAL A 541 17.87 -21.92 -7.26
C VAL A 541 18.75 -23.00 -7.92
N GLU A 542 18.82 -24.18 -7.33
CA GLU A 542 19.69 -25.26 -7.82
C GLU A 542 19.30 -25.70 -9.24
N GLY A 543 20.26 -25.98 -10.12
CA GLY A 543 19.97 -26.49 -11.47
C GLY A 543 19.19 -25.53 -12.40
N SER A 544 18.97 -24.27 -12.00
CA SER A 544 18.33 -23.25 -12.83
C SER A 544 19.37 -22.45 -13.63
N THR A 545 19.04 -22.04 -14.85
CA THR A 545 19.85 -21.06 -15.61
C THR A 545 19.72 -19.65 -15.04
N SER A 546 18.59 -19.35 -14.40
CA SER A 546 18.34 -18.15 -13.60
C SER A 546 18.47 -18.48 -12.11
N TRP A 547 19.63 -19.02 -11.72
CA TRP A 547 19.88 -19.47 -10.35
C TRP A 547 20.07 -18.31 -9.36
N ASP A 548 20.49 -17.13 -9.84
CA ASP A 548 20.81 -16.00 -8.98
C ASP A 548 19.53 -15.33 -8.47
N MET A 549 19.33 -15.41 -7.16
CA MET A 549 18.20 -14.79 -6.48
C MET A 549 18.57 -13.41 -5.93
N GLY A 550 19.84 -12.97 -6.06
CA GLY A 550 20.33 -11.77 -5.42
C GLY A 550 20.48 -11.93 -3.90
N GLY A 551 20.39 -10.82 -3.18
CA GLY A 551 20.45 -10.83 -1.71
C GLY A 551 21.79 -11.31 -1.14
N GLN A 552 22.94 -10.97 -1.74
CA GLN A 552 24.23 -11.35 -1.14
C GLN A 552 24.40 -10.72 0.24
N ALA A 553 24.75 -11.55 1.22
CA ALA A 553 25.13 -11.17 2.58
C ALA A 553 26.54 -11.66 2.91
N TRP A 554 27.05 -11.27 4.07
CA TRP A 554 28.32 -11.79 4.57
C TRP A 554 28.34 -11.89 6.08
N LEU A 555 29.01 -12.92 6.59
CA LEU A 555 29.26 -13.13 8.00
C LEU A 555 30.76 -12.93 8.28
N GLY A 556 31.05 -12.16 9.33
CA GLY A 556 32.40 -12.05 9.88
C GLY A 556 32.74 -13.28 10.73
N VAL A 557 33.87 -13.91 10.46
CA VAL A 557 34.40 -15.03 11.25
C VAL A 557 35.75 -14.63 11.81
N ASN A 558 35.86 -14.49 13.13
CA ASN A 558 37.11 -14.17 13.80
C ASN A 558 37.83 -15.48 14.18
N VAL A 559 38.92 -15.81 13.48
CA VAL A 559 39.74 -16.99 13.78
C VAL A 559 40.76 -16.63 14.85
N ALA A 560 40.57 -17.20 16.05
CA ALA A 560 41.43 -16.98 17.20
C ALA A 560 42.56 -18.02 17.29
N SER A 561 43.67 -17.63 17.92
CA SER A 561 44.79 -18.54 18.20
C SER A 561 44.38 -19.64 19.17
N SER A 562 44.75 -20.88 18.84
CA SER A 562 44.58 -22.03 19.73
C SER A 562 45.87 -22.35 20.48
N THR A 563 45.76 -22.58 21.79
CA THR A 563 46.78 -23.19 22.63
C THR A 563 46.28 -24.58 23.00
N ARG A 564 46.99 -25.63 22.57
CA ARG A 564 46.66 -27.03 22.85
C ARG A 564 47.66 -27.57 23.85
N THR A 565 47.28 -27.61 25.11
CA THR A 565 48.13 -28.18 26.16
C THR A 565 47.27 -29.00 27.09
N LEU A 566 47.86 -30.09 27.57
CA LEU A 566 47.31 -30.91 28.63
C LEU A 566 48.31 -30.93 29.78
N SER A 567 47.84 -31.30 30.96
CA SER A 567 48.72 -31.73 32.05
C SER A 567 48.20 -33.03 32.61
N TYR A 568 49.10 -33.90 33.04
CA TYR A 568 48.73 -35.07 33.83
C TYR A 568 47.92 -34.63 35.06
N HIS A 569 46.83 -35.35 35.35
CA HIS A 569 46.01 -35.12 36.54
C HIS A 569 46.14 -36.28 37.53
N SER A 570 45.73 -37.47 37.12
CA SER A 570 45.76 -38.68 37.94
C SER A 570 45.73 -39.94 37.07
N GLN A 571 45.97 -41.11 37.66
CA GLN A 571 45.83 -42.40 37.00
C GLN A 571 45.38 -43.47 37.99
N SER A 572 44.97 -44.63 37.48
CA SER A 572 44.68 -45.80 38.33
C SER A 572 45.92 -46.22 39.14
N PRO A 573 45.74 -46.87 40.29
CA PRO A 573 46.84 -47.55 40.99
C PRO A 573 47.62 -48.48 40.04
N TYR A 574 48.91 -48.68 40.32
CA TYR A 574 49.74 -49.60 39.53
C TYR A 574 49.19 -51.03 39.60
N PRO A 575 48.83 -51.64 38.46
CA PRO A 575 48.18 -52.95 38.45
C PRO A 575 49.18 -54.08 38.74
N VAL A 576 48.67 -55.13 39.39
CA VAL A 576 49.35 -56.42 39.56
C VAL A 576 48.53 -57.43 38.78
N ILE A 577 49.07 -57.92 37.66
CA ILE A 577 48.30 -58.71 36.69
C ILE A 577 48.96 -60.07 36.51
N SER A 578 48.18 -61.12 36.73
CA SER A 578 48.62 -62.49 36.45
C SER A 578 48.78 -62.73 34.96
N ARG A 579 49.73 -63.57 34.57
CA ARG A 579 49.90 -64.02 33.18
C ARG A 579 48.59 -64.55 32.57
N GLY A 580 48.27 -64.09 31.37
CA GLY A 580 47.02 -64.42 30.66
C GLY A 580 45.78 -63.64 31.12
N SER A 581 45.91 -62.77 32.14
CA SER A 581 44.80 -61.98 32.68
C SER A 581 44.81 -60.53 32.17
N GLN A 582 43.69 -59.85 32.38
CA GLN A 582 43.51 -58.44 32.03
C GLN A 582 43.11 -57.63 33.27
N GLN A 583 43.56 -56.37 33.33
CA GLN A 583 43.12 -55.42 34.35
C GLN A 583 42.83 -54.07 33.72
N GLN A 584 41.73 -53.44 34.13
CA GLN A 584 41.39 -52.09 33.70
C GLN A 584 42.31 -51.07 34.35
N ALA A 585 42.79 -50.12 33.55
CA ALA A 585 43.55 -48.96 33.98
C ALA A 585 42.91 -47.68 33.43
N TYR A 586 43.24 -46.54 34.03
CA TYR A 586 42.84 -45.25 33.50
C TYR A 586 43.95 -44.22 33.66
N ILE A 587 43.95 -43.22 32.78
CA ILE A 587 44.77 -42.02 32.88
C ILE A 587 43.87 -40.81 32.65
N MET A 588 44.01 -39.79 33.48
CA MET A 588 43.26 -38.55 33.42
C MET A 588 44.20 -37.39 33.09
N TYR A 589 43.80 -36.56 32.13
CA TYR A 589 44.51 -35.35 31.74
C TYR A 589 43.60 -34.14 31.90
N LYS A 590 44.13 -33.06 32.48
CA LYS A 590 43.48 -31.76 32.53
C LYS A 590 43.80 -30.97 31.28
N ASN A 591 42.77 -30.44 30.62
CA ASN A 591 42.94 -29.47 29.53
C ASN A 591 43.40 -28.13 30.10
N THR A 592 44.68 -27.82 29.89
CA THR A 592 45.30 -26.55 30.31
C THR A 592 45.37 -25.54 29.16
N GLY A 593 44.96 -25.95 27.96
CA GLY A 593 44.88 -25.13 26.78
C GLY A 593 43.64 -24.24 26.75
N ASN A 594 43.39 -23.65 25.60
CA ASN A 594 42.24 -22.77 25.37
C ASN A 594 41.26 -23.32 24.32
N VAL A 595 41.47 -24.53 23.80
CA VAL A 595 40.56 -25.20 22.86
C VAL A 595 39.96 -26.45 23.46
N ASN A 596 38.79 -26.83 22.95
CA ASN A 596 38.17 -28.11 23.28
C ASN A 596 38.97 -29.28 22.67
N PHE A 597 39.06 -30.38 23.40
CA PHE A 597 39.46 -31.67 22.84
C PHE A 597 38.23 -32.54 22.60
N TYR A 598 38.14 -33.11 21.40
CA TYR A 598 37.06 -33.98 20.97
C TYR A 598 37.59 -35.40 20.93
N ASP A 599 36.77 -36.38 21.23
CA ASP A 599 37.05 -37.78 20.92
C ASP A 599 36.42 -38.21 19.59
N ASP A 600 36.59 -39.49 19.21
CA ASP A 600 36.03 -40.04 17.98
C ASP A 600 34.49 -39.94 17.88
N LEU A 601 33.78 -39.83 19.01
CA LEU A 601 32.31 -39.78 19.03
C LEU A 601 31.77 -38.36 18.86
N SER A 602 32.59 -37.34 19.16
CA SER A 602 32.22 -35.93 19.08
C SER A 602 32.95 -35.14 18.00
N ALA A 603 34.07 -35.67 17.48
CA ALA A 603 34.81 -35.07 16.39
C ALA A 603 33.96 -35.06 15.11
N LYS A 604 33.70 -33.87 14.59
CA LYS A 604 33.03 -33.66 13.29
C LYS A 604 34.06 -33.56 12.17
N ALA A 605 33.59 -33.64 10.92
CA ALA A 605 34.46 -33.46 9.76
C ALA A 605 35.28 -32.14 9.86
N GLY A 606 36.61 -32.23 9.78
CA GLY A 606 37.51 -31.07 9.95
C GLY A 606 37.99 -30.82 11.37
N ILE A 607 37.49 -31.59 12.34
CA ILE A 607 37.96 -31.63 13.72
C ILE A 607 38.77 -32.91 13.90
N TYR A 608 39.98 -32.76 14.43
CA TYR A 608 40.89 -33.86 14.74
C TYR A 608 40.70 -34.31 16.21
N PRO A 609 40.45 -35.60 16.47
CA PRO A 609 40.19 -36.13 17.80
C PRO A 609 41.46 -36.33 18.64
N LEU A 610 41.30 -36.42 19.96
CA LEU A 610 42.34 -36.67 20.94
C LEU A 610 42.36 -38.14 21.34
N HIS A 611 43.48 -38.83 21.08
CA HIS A 611 43.66 -40.24 21.42
C HIS A 611 44.74 -40.43 22.48
N LEU A 612 44.63 -41.52 23.25
CA LEU A 612 45.71 -41.97 24.13
C LEU A 612 46.61 -42.96 23.38
N ALA A 613 47.81 -42.52 23.02
CA ALA A 613 48.79 -43.32 22.31
C ALA A 613 49.88 -43.86 23.22
N THR A 614 50.54 -44.92 22.78
CA THR A 614 51.79 -45.40 23.38
C THR A 614 52.94 -44.45 23.07
N SER A 615 53.84 -44.27 24.04
CA SER A 615 55.01 -43.40 23.92
C SER A 615 56.31 -44.11 24.34
N ASN A 616 57.38 -43.33 24.64
CA ASN A 616 58.75 -43.81 24.74
C ASN A 616 59.21 -44.56 23.47
N GLN A 617 59.42 -43.78 22.39
CA GLN A 617 59.09 -44.08 20.98
C GLN A 617 57.58 -43.97 20.73
N ILE A 618 57.17 -42.83 20.20
CA ILE A 618 55.76 -42.55 19.90
C ILE A 618 55.24 -43.55 18.87
N ASN A 619 54.00 -44.03 19.08
CA ASN A 619 53.35 -45.04 18.23
C ASN A 619 54.03 -46.41 18.24
N ARG A 620 54.71 -46.76 19.33
CA ARG A 620 55.31 -48.08 19.54
C ARG A 620 54.24 -49.13 19.85
N VAL A 621 54.42 -50.35 19.35
CA VAL A 621 53.55 -51.50 19.68
C VAL A 621 53.73 -51.86 21.15
N SER A 622 52.66 -51.83 21.94
CA SER A 622 52.71 -52.26 23.34
C SER A 622 52.57 -53.78 23.47
N ALA A 623 53.42 -54.40 24.28
CA ALA A 623 53.32 -55.82 24.66
C ALA A 623 52.09 -56.12 25.54
N PHE A 624 51.50 -55.07 26.14
CA PHE A 624 50.29 -55.18 26.97
C PHE A 624 49.00 -54.90 26.19
N SER A 625 49.12 -54.61 24.89
CA SER A 625 47.98 -54.47 23.99
C SER A 625 47.49 -55.84 23.53
N THR A 626 46.18 -56.00 23.36
CA THR A 626 45.58 -57.20 22.76
C THR A 626 44.44 -56.77 21.85
N THR A 627 44.28 -57.45 20.72
CA THR A 627 43.22 -57.18 19.75
C THR A 627 41.84 -57.19 20.43
N GLY A 628 41.08 -56.12 20.26
CA GLY A 628 39.75 -55.95 20.87
C GLY A 628 39.76 -55.28 22.25
N ALA A 629 40.88 -55.30 22.98
CA ALA A 629 41.03 -54.57 24.25
C ALA A 629 41.48 -53.12 24.04
N TRP A 630 42.27 -52.89 22.99
CA TRP A 630 42.75 -51.59 22.53
C TRP A 630 42.27 -51.36 21.09
N VAL A 631 42.11 -50.10 20.70
CA VAL A 631 41.67 -49.72 19.34
C VAL A 631 42.73 -50.13 18.30
N SER A 632 44.00 -50.01 18.66
CA SER A 632 45.11 -50.65 17.96
C SER A 632 46.23 -50.94 18.94
N SER A 633 47.26 -51.69 18.54
CA SER A 633 48.43 -51.95 19.39
C SER A 633 49.24 -50.70 19.79
N LYS A 634 48.84 -49.52 19.29
CA LYS A 634 49.45 -48.20 19.50
C LYS A 634 48.47 -47.18 20.09
N ARG A 635 47.20 -47.54 20.30
CA ARG A 635 46.11 -46.66 20.73
C ARG A 635 45.32 -47.33 21.84
N ALA A 636 45.59 -46.93 23.07
CA ALA A 636 44.94 -47.50 24.24
C ALA A 636 43.47 -47.09 24.33
N ALA A 637 43.14 -45.86 23.97
CA ALA A 637 41.78 -45.36 23.91
C ALA A 637 41.64 -44.26 22.84
N THR A 638 40.49 -44.22 22.16
CA THR A 638 40.12 -43.14 21.23
C THR A 638 38.88 -42.36 21.67
N THR A 639 38.27 -42.77 22.78
CA THR A 639 37.13 -42.10 23.41
C THR A 639 37.42 -41.72 24.86
N PHE A 640 36.76 -40.66 25.32
CA PHE A 640 36.72 -40.35 26.74
C PHE A 640 35.70 -41.26 27.42
N SER A 641 36.14 -41.98 28.46
CA SER A 641 35.25 -42.78 29.30
C SER A 641 34.42 -41.93 30.27
N ALA A 642 34.91 -40.71 30.57
CA ALA A 642 34.21 -39.67 31.31
C ALA A 642 34.96 -38.34 31.14
N VAL A 643 34.24 -37.23 31.24
CA VAL A 643 34.79 -35.89 31.36
C VAL A 643 34.29 -35.28 32.66
N TYR A 644 35.20 -34.67 33.41
CA TYR A 644 34.91 -34.05 34.70
C TYR A 644 35.12 -32.54 34.63
N GLU A 645 34.35 -31.82 35.43
CA GLU A 645 34.57 -30.41 35.71
C GLU A 645 35.93 -30.18 36.39
N PRO A 646 36.41 -28.92 36.52
CA PRO A 646 37.74 -28.65 37.05
C PRO A 646 38.03 -29.18 38.47
N ASP A 647 36.99 -29.57 39.21
CA ASP A 647 37.09 -30.22 40.53
C ASP A 647 37.54 -31.69 40.47
N GLY A 648 37.52 -32.31 39.29
CA GLY A 648 37.91 -33.70 39.07
C GLY A 648 36.92 -34.76 39.58
N VAL A 649 35.73 -34.35 40.02
CA VAL A 649 34.73 -35.25 40.62
C VAL A 649 33.35 -35.10 39.97
N THR A 650 32.95 -33.87 39.62
CA THR A 650 31.65 -33.62 38.99
C THR A 650 31.69 -33.97 37.51
N LEU A 651 30.75 -34.78 37.01
CA LEU A 651 30.68 -35.11 35.58
C LEU A 651 30.24 -33.90 34.75
N ALA A 652 30.95 -33.63 33.66
CA ALA A 652 30.58 -32.61 32.70
C ALA A 652 29.32 -33.02 31.91
N SER A 653 28.56 -32.02 31.44
CA SER A 653 27.34 -32.24 30.66
C SER A 653 27.60 -32.96 29.33
N ASN A 654 28.79 -32.78 28.75
CA ASN A 654 29.22 -33.47 27.54
C ASN A 654 30.42 -34.36 27.86
N GLN A 655 30.21 -35.68 27.85
CA GLN A 655 31.24 -36.66 28.20
C GLN A 655 32.20 -37.00 27.06
N HIS A 656 32.03 -36.37 25.90
CA HIS A 656 32.84 -36.62 24.71
C HIS A 656 33.72 -35.42 24.33
N VAL A 657 33.56 -34.29 25.03
CA VAL A 657 34.33 -33.07 24.78
C VAL A 657 34.96 -32.56 26.07
N VAL A 658 36.29 -32.43 26.08
CA VAL A 658 37.03 -31.87 27.22
C VAL A 658 37.29 -30.39 26.95
N ALA A 659 36.48 -29.51 27.54
CA ALA A 659 36.65 -28.06 27.45
C ALA A 659 37.87 -27.57 28.25
N PRO A 660 38.35 -26.33 28.01
CA PRO A 660 39.41 -25.72 28.82
C PRO A 660 39.12 -25.80 30.32
N GLY A 661 40.09 -26.30 31.10
CA GLY A 661 39.98 -26.52 32.53
C GLY A 661 39.38 -27.87 32.96
N GLN A 662 38.65 -28.56 32.08
CA GLN A 662 38.06 -29.87 32.37
C GLN A 662 39.08 -31.01 32.30
N ILE A 663 38.70 -32.17 32.82
CA ILE A 663 39.56 -33.35 32.93
C ILE A 663 38.96 -34.50 32.13
N GLY A 664 39.68 -34.96 31.11
CA GLY A 664 39.29 -36.13 30.31
C GLY A 664 39.88 -37.42 30.89
N LYS A 665 39.05 -38.46 31.05
CA LYS A 665 39.46 -39.78 31.52
C LYS A 665 39.51 -40.78 30.37
N PHE A 666 40.69 -41.31 30.09
CA PHE A 666 40.87 -42.46 29.21
C PHE A 666 40.89 -43.73 30.07
N THR A 667 40.00 -44.68 29.75
CA THR A 667 39.96 -46.00 30.40
C THR A 667 40.27 -47.06 29.36
N PHE A 668 41.16 -48.01 29.69
CA PHE A 668 41.62 -49.05 28.78
C PHE A 668 42.00 -50.32 29.55
N MET A 669 42.08 -51.45 28.86
CA MET A 669 42.44 -52.74 29.46
C MET A 669 43.90 -53.08 29.22
N LEU A 670 44.68 -53.34 30.26
CA LEU A 670 46.04 -53.90 30.13
C LEU A 670 45.95 -55.42 30.14
N THR A 671 46.56 -56.07 29.15
CA THR A 671 46.58 -57.55 29.04
C THR A 671 47.99 -58.06 29.21
N VAL A 672 48.22 -59.00 30.11
CA VAL A 672 49.53 -59.65 30.22
C VAL A 672 49.55 -60.94 29.40
N PRO A 673 50.43 -61.07 28.39
CA PRO A 673 50.56 -62.31 27.64
C PRO A 673 50.92 -63.50 28.54
N ILE A 674 50.40 -64.69 28.22
CA ILE A 674 50.67 -65.90 29.02
C ILE A 674 52.17 -66.25 29.13
N GLY A 675 52.96 -65.87 28.12
CA GLY A 675 54.41 -66.06 28.06
C GLY A 675 55.25 -64.89 28.59
N ALA A 676 54.65 -63.85 29.18
CA ALA A 676 55.41 -62.73 29.74
C ALA A 676 56.27 -63.20 30.92
N SER A 677 57.46 -62.61 31.10
CA SER A 677 58.29 -62.86 32.29
C SER A 677 57.66 -62.19 33.51
N THR A 678 57.85 -62.79 34.70
CA THR A 678 57.50 -62.11 35.94
C THR A 678 58.43 -60.92 36.15
N GLY A 679 57.90 -59.82 36.66
CA GLY A 679 58.71 -58.61 36.85
C GLY A 679 57.90 -57.32 36.81
N TYR A 680 58.63 -56.21 36.86
CA TYR A 680 58.08 -54.86 36.83
C TYR A 680 58.34 -54.20 35.49
N TYR A 681 57.29 -53.74 34.85
CA TYR A 681 57.31 -53.11 33.53
C TYR A 681 56.79 -51.69 33.60
N ARG A 682 57.36 -50.78 32.80
CA ARG A 682 56.82 -49.44 32.59
C ARG A 682 56.18 -49.36 31.22
N GLU A 683 54.88 -49.12 31.16
CA GLU A 683 54.18 -48.81 29.92
C GLU A 683 53.93 -47.31 29.86
N HIS A 684 54.34 -46.68 28.75
CA HIS A 684 54.34 -45.23 28.58
C HIS A 684 53.20 -44.81 27.65
N PHE A 685 52.51 -43.75 28.04
CA PHE A 685 51.36 -43.22 27.34
C PHE A 685 51.48 -41.70 27.17
N ARG A 686 50.93 -41.20 26.07
CA ARG A 686 50.81 -39.77 25.79
C ARG A 686 49.53 -39.48 25.02
N PRO A 687 48.82 -38.39 25.33
CA PRO A 687 47.71 -37.92 24.51
C PRO A 687 48.23 -37.28 23.22
N ILE A 688 47.62 -37.60 22.08
CA ILE A 688 47.96 -37.05 20.76
C ILE A 688 46.70 -36.60 20.03
N VAL A 689 46.80 -35.54 19.23
CA VAL A 689 45.73 -35.12 18.31
C VAL A 689 45.89 -35.92 17.01
N GLU A 690 45.02 -36.89 16.80
CA GLU A 690 45.15 -37.87 15.72
C GLU A 690 45.04 -37.19 14.34
N SER A 691 45.91 -37.60 13.41
CA SER A 691 45.92 -37.09 12.02
C SER A 691 46.11 -35.57 11.87
N ALA A 692 46.46 -34.85 12.94
CA ALA A 692 46.75 -33.42 12.84
C ALA A 692 47.99 -33.19 11.95
N PRO A 693 47.97 -32.16 11.08
CA PRO A 693 49.05 -31.87 10.14
C PRO A 693 50.31 -31.32 10.85
N GLY A 694 51.47 -31.60 10.26
CA GLY A 694 52.76 -31.07 10.72
C GLY A 694 53.14 -31.61 12.11
N ASN A 695 53.59 -30.72 13.00
CA ASN A 695 53.95 -31.07 14.38
C ASN A 695 52.83 -30.77 15.39
N LEU A 696 51.61 -30.48 14.93
CA LEU A 696 50.49 -30.05 15.79
C LEU A 696 49.79 -31.23 16.50
N TRP A 697 50.27 -32.46 16.30
CA TRP A 697 49.70 -33.68 16.87
C TRP A 697 50.22 -34.00 18.27
N ASP A 698 51.41 -33.53 18.67
CA ASP A 698 52.01 -33.84 19.98
C ASP A 698 51.64 -32.77 21.02
N LEU A 699 51.26 -33.21 22.22
CA LEU A 699 50.90 -32.37 23.37
C LEU A 699 51.89 -32.48 24.53
N GLU A 700 53.01 -33.18 24.32
CA GLU A 700 54.18 -33.26 25.21
C GLU A 700 53.88 -33.71 26.66
N SER A 701 52.76 -34.40 26.90
CA SER A 701 52.29 -34.79 28.23
C SER A 701 52.43 -36.30 28.47
N GLU A 702 53.66 -36.81 28.52
CA GLU A 702 53.91 -38.24 28.77
C GLU A 702 53.71 -38.64 30.24
N VAL A 703 53.12 -39.81 30.44
CA VAL A 703 53.08 -40.51 31.73
C VAL A 703 53.36 -41.99 31.54
N TRP A 704 53.67 -42.71 32.62
CA TRP A 704 53.84 -44.15 32.59
C TRP A 704 53.05 -44.85 33.72
N LEU A 705 52.62 -46.08 33.44
CA LEU A 705 52.03 -47.01 34.39
C LEU A 705 53.02 -48.13 34.69
N GLY A 706 53.27 -48.37 35.98
CA GLY A 706 54.02 -49.53 36.46
C GLY A 706 53.12 -50.76 36.47
N ILE A 707 53.53 -51.84 35.83
CA ILE A 707 52.78 -53.09 35.72
C ILE A 707 53.63 -54.19 36.36
N THR A 708 53.13 -54.78 37.44
CA THR A 708 53.75 -55.95 38.06
C THR A 708 53.12 -57.22 37.50
N VAL A 709 53.92 -58.05 36.85
CA VAL A 709 53.49 -59.33 36.28
C VAL A 709 53.80 -60.47 37.24
N ILE A 710 52.77 -61.26 37.60
CA ILE A 710 52.86 -62.45 38.47
C ILE A 710 52.49 -63.75 37.75
#